data_AF-A0A4Z1DYQ9-F1
#
_entry.id   AF-A0A4Z1DYQ9-F1
#
_cell.length_a   1.000
_cell.length_b   1.000
_cell.length_c   1.000
_cell.angle_alpha   90.00
_cell.angle_beta   90.00
_cell.angle_gamma   90.00
#
_symmetry.space_group_name_H-M   'P 1'
#
loop_
_entity.id
_entity.type
_entity.pdbx_description
1 polymer ?
#
loop_
_entity_poly.entity_id
_entity_poly.type
_entity_poly.pdbx_seq_one_letter_code
_entity_poly.pdbx_strand_id
1 'polypeptide(L)'
;MKRNLKLKLFGPPKVYVNQKDIRFSFSKMEALLYYLAVMGEVNRDEIAGILWGDKENQVARKNLRNTVYQANKIFEGDVIVSPSRSSLALNPDLDLHLDVQLFERDPIRHLNLYQGDFLEGFYVKDDEDFDQWASRKRNAYKQLYIESCYQKIDQDGFGDPSIESLLHHLVELDEFEEKNYQLLMEYYRFHHQLGKFFETYYKLVDLLDRELSVRPSRAIEELYHSVLEAKRTHKLTRRSNIRELSFFGRKQELSQLEDYLSLVEVGESSGPLLVLGQSGTGKKRLLRQLVLMSNRSFLFVKLEAKLAHQHQEGSSWKELGVALEKAGLGLSKEDDDVELIASILQEFTQEKPVVLLLENVQWIDASSLEKIAQLEESCRQDHLGIILSAEPPLSSHLSSFLGRFQVERRLSQLELRNFSPSESRSLLQGELGQVEPAIIEKMIDWSEGSPFILSSYIEEWKEKESLEPLPEIIQAYLAQELGEMTSEEESILQYLSCFHKPISMRLLADLTAVNLEMVTGTLDSLSEKGILRLEEEGELLSVCFNKQLVGMYFYQLLSPARRRLFHQQIAKKLEETLEDSTDLLFYKEIAYQYKQSQNLLRSLSFELNYLEEILQLEHELFPIFYKGEEEQVVDGANSHLDIIGELTRLSQQVNDLFPRYQKDKDYKYLQLRYLYLEGRYSIRTGEYQKGIHAIQKVISYARELKHLDYLLEGYRQIIYYCIQTENISEMAYYTDLALEDAIQANNHEAIALQLRLKGLYYLMVGDEEQATRHLYRSIDCFSLTRSMQDKYAIQIAASLAYLAEIEQIRGHFQVAVTHLEEVLNLVGDQAVESVRVVFDIDLGIAYYWQGDFAKASLCFERAQKVLSRVSFPWKEDQLEFYQTLIACQQGEQEKVADYLARKEISMKQSANPRDKGMVHYLLAFLLRQEEKGAELDAVLLGFLREDMNYYRKVAEQQLNPYRDRQFLKKLKEM
;
A
#
# COMPACT_ATOMS: atom_id res chain seq x y z
N MET A 1 -21.51 30.56 -52.42
CA MET A 1 -21.65 29.52 -51.37
C MET A 1 -22.52 30.11 -50.28
N LYS A 2 -23.59 29.42 -49.86
CA LYS A 2 -24.35 29.82 -48.68
C LYS A 2 -23.41 29.81 -47.47
N ARG A 3 -23.52 30.79 -46.57
CA ARG A 3 -22.72 30.81 -45.33
C ARG A 3 -23.24 29.71 -44.40
N ASN A 4 -22.35 28.86 -43.91
CA ASN A 4 -22.72 27.78 -43.00
C ASN A 4 -22.74 28.32 -41.56
N LEU A 5 -23.92 28.26 -40.93
CA LEU A 5 -24.14 28.68 -39.55
C LEU A 5 -24.54 27.45 -38.75
N LYS A 6 -23.68 27.01 -37.83
CA LYS A 6 -23.91 25.84 -36.98
C LYS A 6 -24.10 26.26 -35.54
N LEU A 7 -25.23 25.90 -34.95
CA LEU A 7 -25.54 26.13 -33.54
C LEU A 7 -25.57 24.77 -32.83
N LYS A 8 -24.81 24.68 -31.74
CA LYS A 8 -24.92 23.59 -30.77
C LYS A 8 -25.62 24.12 -29.53
N LEU A 9 -26.83 23.65 -29.26
CA LEU A 9 -27.66 24.11 -28.14
C LEU A 9 -27.94 23.01 -27.10
N PHE A 10 -27.55 21.75 -27.34
CA PHE A 10 -27.46 20.73 -26.29
C PHE A 10 -26.12 20.85 -25.55
N GLY A 11 -26.19 21.02 -24.23
CA GLY A 11 -25.04 21.40 -23.40
C GLY A 11 -24.72 22.90 -23.49
N PRO A 12 -23.48 23.30 -23.13
CA PRO A 12 -23.07 24.71 -23.20
C PRO A 12 -23.16 25.25 -24.63
N PRO A 13 -23.94 26.32 -24.89
CA PRO A 13 -24.26 26.73 -26.25
C PRO A 13 -23.05 27.27 -27.00
N LYS A 14 -22.91 26.90 -28.27
CA LYS A 14 -21.83 27.34 -29.14
C LYS A 14 -22.32 27.67 -30.55
N VAL A 15 -21.80 28.75 -31.12
CA VAL A 15 -22.19 29.25 -32.44
C VAL A 15 -20.98 29.30 -33.36
N TYR A 16 -21.06 28.62 -34.50
CA TYR A 16 -20.00 28.56 -35.48
C TYR A 16 -20.44 29.12 -36.83
N VAL A 17 -19.59 29.93 -37.45
CA VAL A 17 -19.77 30.40 -38.83
C VAL A 17 -18.59 29.94 -39.65
N ASN A 18 -18.82 29.13 -40.69
CA ASN A 18 -17.75 28.52 -41.49
C ASN A 18 -16.66 27.87 -40.60
N GLN A 19 -17.08 27.16 -39.55
CA GLN A 19 -16.23 26.50 -38.53
C GLN A 19 -15.47 27.44 -37.56
N LYS A 20 -15.66 28.75 -37.61
CA LYS A 20 -15.10 29.69 -36.62
C LYS A 20 -16.11 29.97 -35.51
N ASP A 21 -15.65 29.86 -34.27
CA ASP A 21 -16.42 30.18 -33.06
C ASP A 21 -16.72 31.68 -32.97
N ILE A 22 -17.97 32.04 -32.72
CA ILE A 22 -18.44 33.44 -32.63
C ILE A 22 -18.59 33.82 -31.16
N ARG A 23 -17.88 34.88 -30.77
CA ARG A 23 -18.02 35.49 -29.44
C ARG A 23 -18.92 36.71 -29.52
N PHE A 24 -19.93 36.74 -28.66
CA PHE A 24 -20.90 37.83 -28.61
C PHE A 24 -20.49 38.86 -27.57
N SER A 25 -20.93 40.11 -27.79
CA SER A 25 -20.61 41.21 -26.88
C SER A 25 -21.41 41.20 -25.58
N PHE A 26 -22.58 40.54 -25.56
CA PHE A 26 -23.44 40.39 -24.37
C PHE A 26 -24.50 39.30 -24.57
N SER A 27 -24.99 38.74 -23.46
CA SER A 27 -25.91 37.59 -23.42
C SER A 27 -27.26 37.82 -24.11
N LYS A 28 -27.85 39.03 -24.04
CA LYS A 28 -29.12 39.32 -24.75
C LYS A 28 -29.02 39.18 -26.28
N MET A 29 -27.83 39.32 -26.85
CA MET A 29 -27.60 39.08 -28.27
C MET A 29 -27.57 37.58 -28.60
N GLU A 30 -26.95 36.78 -27.74
CA GLU A 30 -26.96 35.31 -27.83
C GLU A 30 -28.38 34.78 -27.70
N ALA A 31 -29.10 35.24 -26.68
CA ALA A 31 -30.50 34.89 -26.41
C ALA A 31 -31.41 35.20 -27.62
N LEU A 32 -31.24 36.37 -28.24
CA LEU A 32 -31.94 36.72 -29.48
C LEU A 32 -31.68 35.72 -30.60
N LEU A 33 -30.42 35.32 -30.80
CA LEU A 33 -30.03 34.38 -31.84
C LEU A 33 -30.58 32.98 -31.56
N TYR A 34 -30.45 32.48 -30.33
CA TYR A 34 -30.96 31.16 -29.93
C TYR A 34 -32.48 31.10 -30.06
N TYR A 35 -33.19 32.15 -29.65
CA TYR A 35 -34.65 32.24 -29.79
C TYR A 35 -35.08 32.19 -31.26
N LEU A 36 -34.46 33.00 -32.12
CA LEU A 36 -34.76 33.01 -33.57
C LEU A 36 -34.39 31.69 -34.25
N ALA A 37 -33.30 31.04 -33.84
CA ALA A 37 -32.89 29.76 -34.40
C ALA A 37 -33.90 28.65 -34.11
N VAL A 38 -34.48 28.64 -32.91
CA VAL A 38 -35.43 27.61 -32.47
C VAL A 38 -36.86 27.92 -32.89
N MET A 39 -37.29 29.18 -32.80
CA MET A 39 -38.67 29.60 -33.07
C MET A 39 -38.90 29.96 -34.54
N GLY A 40 -37.84 30.20 -35.32
CA GLY A 40 -37.91 30.57 -36.73
C GLY A 40 -38.31 32.04 -36.92
N GLU A 41 -39.44 32.28 -37.59
CA GLU A 41 -39.98 33.64 -37.78
C GLU A 41 -40.85 34.04 -36.58
N VAL A 42 -40.50 35.15 -35.93
CA VAL A 42 -41.14 35.60 -34.68
C VAL A 42 -41.57 37.06 -34.78
N ASN A 43 -42.56 37.45 -33.98
CA ASN A 43 -43.01 38.84 -33.93
C ASN A 43 -41.97 39.72 -33.20
N ARG A 44 -41.70 40.91 -33.74
CA ARG A 44 -40.79 41.90 -33.15
C ARG A 44 -41.19 42.32 -31.74
N ASP A 45 -42.48 42.48 -31.49
CA ASP A 45 -42.98 42.90 -30.18
C ASP A 45 -42.90 41.76 -29.16
N GLU A 46 -43.13 40.53 -29.60
CA GLU A 46 -43.00 39.32 -28.77
C GLU A 46 -41.56 39.16 -28.28
N ILE A 47 -40.59 39.16 -29.20
CA ILE A 47 -39.17 38.98 -28.83
C ILE A 47 -38.60 40.19 -28.09
N ALA A 48 -39.13 41.39 -28.34
CA ALA A 48 -38.79 42.57 -27.55
C ALA A 48 -39.28 42.44 -26.11
N GLY A 49 -40.49 41.88 -25.90
CA GLY A 49 -41.04 41.59 -24.58
C GLY A 49 -40.26 40.50 -23.85
N ILE A 50 -39.88 39.42 -24.54
CA ILE A 50 -39.15 38.29 -23.95
C ILE A 50 -37.72 38.66 -23.49
N LEU A 51 -37.06 39.62 -24.15
CA LEU A 51 -35.67 40.00 -23.85
C LEU A 51 -35.52 41.36 -23.15
N TRP A 52 -36.60 42.13 -23.01
CA TRP A 52 -36.60 43.45 -22.36
C TRP A 52 -37.96 43.74 -21.70
N GLY A 53 -38.56 42.73 -21.07
CA GLY A 53 -39.88 42.83 -20.41
C GLY A 53 -39.91 43.87 -19.28
N ASP A 54 -38.75 44.19 -18.70
CA ASP A 54 -38.55 45.21 -17.68
C ASP A 54 -38.55 46.66 -18.22
N LYS A 55 -38.57 46.86 -19.55
CA LYS A 55 -38.52 48.17 -20.20
C LYS A 55 -39.85 48.54 -20.84
N GLU A 56 -40.13 49.84 -20.91
CA GLU A 56 -41.24 50.34 -21.72
C GLU A 56 -41.09 49.93 -23.20
N ASN A 57 -42.21 49.58 -23.84
CA ASN A 57 -42.26 49.05 -25.23
C ASN A 57 -41.43 49.86 -26.26
N GLN A 58 -41.36 51.19 -26.13
CA GLN A 58 -40.56 52.02 -27.05
C GLN A 58 -39.04 51.81 -26.86
N VAL A 59 -38.59 51.63 -25.61
CA VAL A 59 -37.19 51.37 -25.25
C VAL A 59 -36.81 49.94 -25.62
N ALA A 60 -37.67 48.96 -25.35
CA ALA A 60 -37.48 47.56 -25.74
C ALA A 60 -37.27 47.41 -27.27
N ARG A 61 -38.14 48.04 -28.08
CA ARG A 61 -37.99 48.06 -29.56
C ARG A 61 -36.69 48.72 -30.02
N LYS A 62 -36.26 49.80 -29.37
CA LYS A 62 -34.99 50.47 -29.69
C LYS A 62 -33.80 49.56 -29.38
N ASN A 63 -33.82 48.87 -28.24
CA ASN A 63 -32.78 47.91 -27.84
C ASN A 63 -32.73 46.69 -28.77
N LEU A 64 -33.89 46.14 -29.16
CA LEU A 64 -33.99 45.06 -30.14
C LEU A 64 -33.35 45.47 -31.47
N ARG A 65 -33.70 46.64 -32.01
CA ARG A 65 -33.12 47.15 -33.27
C ARG A 65 -31.60 47.30 -33.18
N ASN A 66 -31.10 47.84 -32.07
CA ASN A 66 -29.66 47.98 -31.85
C ASN A 66 -28.96 46.61 -31.77
N THR A 67 -29.58 45.64 -31.09
CA THR A 67 -29.05 44.28 -30.95
C THR A 67 -29.00 43.56 -32.29
N VAL A 68 -30.03 43.65 -33.12
CA VAL A 68 -30.05 43.12 -34.49
C VAL A 68 -28.92 43.72 -35.35
N TYR A 69 -28.74 45.05 -35.28
CA TYR A 69 -27.65 45.71 -36.01
C TYR A 69 -26.27 45.21 -35.57
N GLN A 70 -26.05 45.07 -34.26
CA GLN A 70 -24.77 44.60 -33.73
C GLN A 70 -24.52 43.11 -34.02
N ALA A 71 -25.56 42.27 -33.99
CA ALA A 71 -25.46 40.88 -34.41
C ALA A 71 -25.01 40.79 -35.88
N ASN A 72 -25.73 41.43 -36.82
CA ASN A 72 -25.35 41.41 -38.24
C ASN A 72 -23.93 41.97 -38.50
N LYS A 73 -23.46 42.91 -37.66
CA LYS A 73 -22.08 43.40 -37.72
C LYS A 73 -21.05 42.33 -37.31
N ILE A 74 -21.30 41.58 -36.23
CA ILE A 74 -20.41 40.50 -35.75
C ILE A 74 -20.31 39.36 -36.77
N PHE A 75 -21.43 39.03 -37.41
CA PHE A 75 -21.47 38.00 -38.44
C PHE A 75 -21.01 38.47 -39.83
N GLU A 76 -20.56 39.73 -39.95
CA GLU A 76 -20.13 40.37 -41.20
C GLU A 76 -21.17 40.19 -42.34
N GLY A 77 -22.46 40.29 -42.03
CA GLY A 77 -23.56 40.11 -42.98
C GLY A 77 -24.94 39.99 -42.34
N ASP A 78 -25.98 39.95 -43.17
CA ASP A 78 -27.37 39.93 -42.72
C ASP A 78 -27.76 38.52 -42.22
N VAL A 79 -27.42 38.20 -40.97
CA VAL A 79 -27.81 36.93 -40.33
C VAL A 79 -29.24 36.98 -39.79
N ILE A 80 -29.65 38.12 -39.23
CA ILE A 80 -31.02 38.38 -38.81
C ILE A 80 -31.66 39.33 -39.82
N VAL A 81 -32.75 38.90 -40.43
CA VAL A 81 -33.52 39.67 -41.42
C VAL A 81 -34.93 39.93 -40.91
N SER A 82 -35.65 40.79 -41.62
CA SER A 82 -37.05 41.14 -41.31
C SER A 82 -37.92 40.76 -42.50
N PRO A 83 -38.52 39.56 -42.50
CA PRO A 83 -39.39 39.12 -43.60
C PRO A 83 -40.58 40.06 -43.81
N SER A 84 -41.10 40.65 -42.73
CA SER A 84 -42.13 41.68 -42.75
C SER A 84 -41.78 42.87 -41.84
N ARG A 85 -42.60 43.93 -41.86
CA ARG A 85 -42.43 45.08 -40.94
C ARG A 85 -42.59 44.71 -39.46
N SER A 86 -43.28 43.61 -39.17
CA SER A 86 -43.62 43.15 -37.82
C SER A 86 -42.86 41.89 -37.37
N SER A 87 -42.06 41.26 -38.23
CA SER A 87 -41.36 40.01 -37.91
C SER A 87 -39.83 40.10 -38.01
N LEU A 88 -39.17 39.17 -37.33
CA LEU A 88 -37.73 38.89 -37.41
C LEU A 88 -37.54 37.39 -37.62
N ALA A 89 -36.52 37.04 -38.40
CA ALA A 89 -36.12 35.65 -38.65
C ALA A 89 -34.62 35.60 -38.93
N LEU A 90 -34.03 34.40 -38.85
CA LEU A 90 -32.72 34.16 -39.46
C LEU A 90 -32.83 34.21 -40.99
N ASN A 91 -31.77 34.66 -41.66
CA ASN A 91 -31.75 34.78 -43.10
C ASN A 91 -31.88 33.41 -43.79
N PRO A 92 -32.89 33.19 -44.66
CA PRO A 92 -33.12 31.90 -45.33
C PRO A 92 -32.01 31.49 -46.30
N ASP A 93 -31.14 32.42 -46.69
CA ASP A 93 -29.96 32.13 -47.51
C ASP A 93 -28.80 31.52 -46.73
N LEU A 94 -28.90 31.42 -45.39
CA LEU A 94 -27.95 30.70 -44.56
C LEU A 94 -28.17 29.19 -44.65
N ASP A 95 -27.07 28.44 -44.61
CA ASP A 95 -27.09 26.99 -44.39
C ASP A 95 -27.06 26.73 -42.88
N LEU A 96 -28.23 26.71 -42.25
CA LEU A 96 -28.41 26.57 -40.80
C LEU A 96 -28.36 25.10 -40.38
N HIS A 97 -27.43 24.76 -39.49
CA HIS A 97 -27.31 23.45 -38.85
C HIS A 97 -27.56 23.60 -37.36
N LEU A 98 -28.73 23.16 -36.91
CA LEU A 98 -29.14 23.24 -35.51
C LEU A 98 -29.29 21.82 -34.95
N ASP A 99 -28.51 21.49 -33.93
CA ASP A 99 -28.52 20.16 -33.29
C ASP A 99 -29.90 19.81 -32.72
N VAL A 100 -30.58 20.75 -32.05
CA VAL A 100 -31.94 20.52 -31.53
C VAL A 100 -32.96 20.26 -32.64
N GLN A 101 -32.81 20.88 -33.81
CA GLN A 101 -33.71 20.65 -34.95
C GLN A 101 -33.44 19.30 -35.62
N LEU A 102 -32.17 18.91 -35.74
CA LEU A 102 -31.80 17.58 -36.23
C LEU A 102 -32.35 16.49 -35.32
N PHE A 103 -32.23 16.71 -34.01
CA PHE A 103 -32.79 15.83 -32.99
C PHE A 103 -34.32 15.76 -33.07
N GLU A 104 -35.05 16.88 -33.13
CA GLU A 104 -36.52 16.89 -33.26
C GLU A 104 -37.04 16.13 -34.49
N ARG A 105 -36.30 16.15 -35.61
CA ARG A 105 -36.72 15.51 -36.87
C ARG A 105 -36.65 14.00 -36.83
N ASP A 106 -35.63 13.45 -36.21
CA ASP A 106 -35.42 12.00 -36.08
C ASP A 106 -34.69 11.69 -34.76
N PRO A 107 -35.41 11.74 -33.62
CA PRO A 107 -34.80 11.66 -32.30
C PRO A 107 -34.04 10.35 -32.05
N ILE A 108 -34.62 9.22 -32.45
CA ILE A 108 -34.06 7.88 -32.21
C ILE A 108 -32.69 7.72 -32.90
N ARG A 109 -32.57 8.21 -34.14
CA ARG A 109 -31.31 8.15 -34.89
C ARG A 109 -30.24 9.11 -34.37
N HIS A 110 -30.66 10.17 -33.67
CA HIS A 110 -29.80 11.27 -33.23
C HIS A 110 -29.70 11.43 -31.71
N LEU A 111 -29.96 10.36 -30.93
CA LEU A 111 -29.82 10.37 -29.47
C LEU A 111 -28.44 10.86 -29.01
N ASN A 112 -27.40 10.57 -29.79
CA ASN A 112 -26.02 11.02 -29.52
C ASN A 112 -25.80 12.55 -29.60
N LEU A 113 -26.75 13.31 -30.16
CA LEU A 113 -26.69 14.78 -30.17
C LEU A 113 -27.05 15.40 -28.81
N TYR A 114 -27.82 14.69 -27.99
CA TYR A 114 -28.20 15.14 -26.66
C TYR A 114 -27.03 14.86 -25.69
N GLN A 115 -26.17 15.85 -25.46
CA GLN A 115 -24.99 15.74 -24.59
C GLN A 115 -25.10 16.55 -23.29
N GLY A 116 -26.28 17.11 -23.02
CA GLY A 116 -26.53 18.01 -21.91
C GLY A 116 -27.81 18.79 -22.14
N ASP A 117 -28.27 19.50 -21.11
CA ASP A 117 -29.52 20.25 -21.17
C ASP A 117 -29.51 21.33 -22.25
N PHE A 118 -30.69 21.70 -22.75
CA PHE A 118 -30.83 22.83 -23.66
C PHE A 118 -30.33 24.12 -23.00
N LEU A 119 -29.36 24.78 -23.66
CA LEU A 119 -28.68 25.98 -23.19
C LEU A 119 -28.08 25.81 -21.78
N GLU A 120 -27.39 24.70 -21.54
CA GLU A 120 -26.80 24.40 -20.23
C GLU A 120 -25.80 25.49 -19.80
N GLY A 121 -25.92 25.98 -18.57
CA GLY A 121 -25.06 27.03 -18.02
C GLY A 121 -25.26 28.44 -18.60
N PHE A 122 -26.19 28.63 -19.54
CA PHE A 122 -26.52 29.93 -20.09
C PHE A 122 -27.79 30.51 -19.44
N TYR A 123 -27.71 31.75 -18.97
CA TYR A 123 -28.82 32.51 -18.41
C TYR A 123 -28.68 34.00 -18.75
N VAL A 124 -29.81 34.70 -18.85
CA VAL A 124 -29.83 36.14 -19.10
C VAL A 124 -30.17 36.84 -17.79
N LYS A 125 -29.24 37.69 -17.32
CA LYS A 125 -29.42 38.42 -16.06
C LYS A 125 -30.67 39.32 -16.11
N ASP A 126 -31.51 39.21 -15.07
CA ASP A 126 -32.72 40.02 -14.83
C ASP A 126 -33.80 39.87 -15.93
N ASP A 127 -33.96 38.68 -16.52
CA ASP A 127 -34.89 38.42 -17.64
C ASP A 127 -35.71 37.12 -17.47
N GLU A 128 -36.80 37.21 -16.71
CA GLU A 128 -37.63 36.05 -16.32
C GLU A 128 -38.35 35.38 -17.51
N ASP A 129 -38.73 36.14 -18.53
CA ASP A 129 -39.52 35.65 -19.66
C ASP A 129 -38.69 34.74 -20.59
N PHE A 130 -37.44 35.11 -20.86
CA PHE A 130 -36.52 34.27 -21.63
C PHE A 130 -36.18 32.97 -20.88
N ASP A 131 -35.89 33.07 -19.58
CA ASP A 131 -35.58 31.91 -18.75
C ASP A 131 -36.78 30.95 -18.67
N GLN A 132 -38.01 31.47 -18.62
CA GLN A 132 -39.22 30.65 -18.69
C GLN A 132 -39.36 29.93 -20.04
N TRP A 133 -39.11 30.60 -21.16
CA TRP A 133 -39.11 29.96 -22.48
C TRP A 133 -38.04 28.88 -22.59
N ALA A 134 -36.80 29.18 -22.17
CA ALA A 134 -35.68 28.25 -22.22
C ALA A 134 -35.95 27.01 -21.35
N SER A 135 -36.53 27.20 -20.16
CA SER A 135 -36.95 26.12 -19.26
C SER A 135 -38.03 25.22 -19.90
N ARG A 136 -39.04 25.80 -20.55
CA ARG A 136 -40.07 25.03 -21.28
C ARG A 136 -39.44 24.20 -22.40
N LYS A 137 -38.52 24.77 -23.18
CA LYS A 137 -37.81 24.05 -24.25
C LYS A 137 -36.90 22.95 -23.70
N ARG A 138 -36.14 23.23 -22.64
CA ARG A 138 -35.30 22.25 -21.95
C ARG A 138 -36.11 21.03 -21.49
N ASN A 139 -37.24 21.27 -20.83
CA ASN A 139 -38.13 20.19 -20.39
C ASN A 139 -38.71 19.41 -21.58
N ALA A 140 -39.16 20.09 -22.63
CA ALA A 140 -39.67 19.43 -23.83
C ALA A 140 -38.61 18.54 -24.50
N TYR A 141 -37.37 19.01 -24.62
CA TYR A 141 -36.28 18.23 -25.21
C TYR A 141 -35.84 17.07 -24.32
N LYS A 142 -35.76 17.27 -23.01
CA LYS A 142 -35.45 16.21 -22.04
C LYS A 142 -36.50 15.10 -22.11
N GLN A 143 -37.79 15.47 -22.15
CA GLN A 143 -38.87 14.49 -22.30
C GLN A 143 -38.81 13.76 -23.65
N LEU A 144 -38.61 14.48 -24.76
CA LEU A 144 -38.46 13.86 -26.08
C LEU A 144 -37.28 12.87 -26.11
N TYR A 145 -36.17 13.20 -25.46
CA TYR A 145 -35.01 12.31 -25.32
C TYR A 145 -35.33 11.05 -24.54
N ILE A 146 -35.94 11.19 -23.36
CA ILE A 146 -36.34 10.06 -22.52
C ILE A 146 -37.31 9.13 -23.29
N GLU A 147 -38.34 9.68 -23.92
CA GLU A 147 -39.30 8.93 -24.73
C GLU A 147 -38.61 8.18 -25.89
N SER A 148 -37.66 8.83 -26.56
CA SER A 148 -36.92 8.24 -27.68
C SER A 148 -35.95 7.16 -27.23
N CYS A 149 -35.36 7.28 -26.04
CA CYS A 149 -34.53 6.23 -25.45
C CYS A 149 -35.37 4.99 -25.16
N TYR A 150 -36.55 5.15 -24.53
CA TYR A 150 -37.45 4.03 -24.28
C TYR A 150 -37.91 3.38 -25.58
N GLN A 151 -38.28 4.16 -26.61
CA GLN A 151 -38.65 3.61 -27.91
C GLN A 151 -37.51 2.83 -28.57
N LYS A 152 -36.26 3.29 -28.43
CA LYS A 152 -35.08 2.59 -28.95
C LYS A 152 -34.86 1.26 -28.21
N ILE A 153 -34.98 1.25 -26.89
CA ILE A 153 -34.88 0.04 -26.07
C ILE A 153 -35.96 -0.98 -26.48
N ASP A 154 -37.19 -0.51 -26.70
CA ASP A 154 -38.31 -1.36 -27.15
C ASP A 154 -38.10 -1.91 -28.58
N GLN A 155 -37.46 -1.13 -29.47
CA GLN A 155 -37.19 -1.52 -30.86
C GLN A 155 -36.01 -2.48 -31.01
N ASP A 156 -34.88 -2.17 -30.38
CA ASP A 156 -33.62 -2.90 -30.55
C ASP A 156 -33.50 -4.08 -29.55
N GLY A 157 -34.22 -4.00 -28.43
CA GLY A 157 -34.18 -4.96 -27.34
C GLY A 157 -32.81 -5.00 -26.62
N PHE A 158 -32.68 -5.90 -25.65
CA PHE A 158 -31.45 -6.03 -24.84
C PHE A 158 -30.32 -6.78 -25.55
N GLY A 159 -30.36 -7.00 -26.87
CA GLY A 159 -29.28 -7.67 -27.61
C GLY A 159 -28.12 -6.75 -27.99
N ASP A 160 -28.38 -5.44 -28.09
CA ASP A 160 -27.41 -4.43 -28.51
C ASP A 160 -26.63 -3.88 -27.29
N PRO A 161 -25.29 -4.00 -27.26
CA PRO A 161 -24.46 -3.48 -26.17
C PRO A 161 -24.58 -1.96 -25.94
N SER A 162 -24.99 -1.19 -26.95
CA SER A 162 -25.17 0.25 -26.81
C SER A 162 -26.30 0.63 -25.86
N ILE A 163 -27.24 -0.29 -25.59
CA ILE A 163 -28.36 -0.10 -24.67
C ILE A 163 -27.89 0.07 -23.21
N GLU A 164 -26.81 -0.58 -22.78
CA GLU A 164 -26.26 -0.40 -21.43
C GLU A 164 -25.91 1.08 -21.18
N SER A 165 -25.19 1.69 -22.13
CA SER A 165 -24.80 3.11 -22.04
C SER A 165 -25.99 4.06 -22.04
N LEU A 166 -27.04 3.73 -22.79
CA LEU A 166 -28.28 4.50 -22.86
C LEU A 166 -29.04 4.47 -21.52
N LEU A 167 -29.12 3.29 -20.89
CA LEU A 167 -29.79 3.08 -19.61
C LEU A 167 -29.06 3.80 -18.47
N HIS A 168 -27.72 3.78 -18.46
CA HIS A 168 -26.95 4.58 -17.50
C HIS A 168 -27.24 6.07 -17.63
N HIS A 169 -27.30 6.59 -18.86
CA HIS A 169 -27.61 8.01 -19.07
C HIS A 169 -29.04 8.36 -18.65
N LEU A 170 -30.01 7.45 -18.81
CA LEU A 170 -31.37 7.63 -18.28
C LEU A 170 -31.39 7.69 -16.75
N VAL A 171 -30.61 6.84 -16.06
CA VAL A 171 -30.46 6.88 -14.59
C VAL A 171 -29.82 8.20 -14.14
N GLU A 172 -28.81 8.70 -14.85
CA GLU A 172 -28.19 10.00 -14.53
C GLU A 172 -29.16 11.17 -14.71
N LEU A 173 -30.08 11.09 -15.66
CA LEU A 173 -31.07 12.15 -15.92
C LEU A 173 -32.17 12.23 -14.85
N ASP A 174 -32.52 11.10 -14.23
CA ASP A 174 -33.45 11.00 -13.11
C ASP A 174 -33.11 9.79 -12.25
N GLU A 175 -32.33 10.04 -11.20
CA GLU A 175 -31.81 9.01 -10.29
C GLU A 175 -32.90 8.35 -9.43
N PHE A 176 -34.10 8.95 -9.37
CA PHE A 176 -35.24 8.45 -8.61
C PHE A 176 -36.27 7.72 -9.48
N GLU A 177 -36.10 7.72 -10.81
CA GLU A 177 -36.98 7.00 -11.73
C GLU A 177 -36.65 5.50 -11.74
N GLU A 178 -37.34 4.75 -10.88
CA GLU A 178 -37.18 3.32 -10.70
C GLU A 178 -37.28 2.50 -12.01
N LYS A 179 -38.09 2.96 -12.98
CA LYS A 179 -38.22 2.28 -14.28
C LYS A 179 -36.88 2.11 -14.99
N ASN A 180 -35.97 3.09 -14.87
CA ASN A 180 -34.65 3.04 -15.50
C ASN A 180 -33.78 1.93 -14.89
N TYR A 181 -33.81 1.81 -13.57
CA TYR A 181 -33.11 0.74 -12.85
C TYR A 181 -33.72 -0.63 -13.15
N GLN A 182 -35.05 -0.72 -13.26
CA GLN A 182 -35.72 -1.95 -13.65
C GLN A 182 -35.24 -2.41 -15.04
N LEU A 183 -35.23 -1.52 -16.04
CA LEU A 183 -34.74 -1.85 -17.38
C LEU A 183 -33.26 -2.24 -17.40
N LEU A 184 -32.42 -1.57 -16.60
CA LEU A 184 -31.00 -1.91 -16.45
C LEU A 184 -30.79 -3.27 -15.76
N MET A 185 -31.60 -3.57 -14.75
CA MET A 185 -31.63 -4.89 -14.11
C MET A 185 -32.12 -5.96 -15.10
N GLU A 186 -33.12 -5.68 -15.91
CA GLU A 186 -33.58 -6.61 -16.96
C GLU A 186 -32.52 -6.84 -18.04
N TYR A 187 -31.79 -5.79 -18.44
CA TYR A 187 -30.63 -5.88 -19.32
C TYR A 187 -29.54 -6.79 -18.74
N TYR A 188 -29.14 -6.58 -17.48
CA TYR A 188 -28.14 -7.43 -16.83
C TYR A 188 -28.61 -8.86 -16.63
N ARG A 189 -29.90 -9.07 -16.35
CA ARG A 189 -30.50 -10.40 -16.30
C ARG A 189 -30.44 -11.09 -17.67
N PHE A 190 -30.74 -10.36 -18.75
CA PHE A 190 -30.68 -10.88 -20.13
C PHE A 190 -29.26 -11.29 -20.54
N HIS A 191 -28.24 -10.52 -20.16
CA HIS A 191 -26.83 -10.81 -20.43
C HIS A 191 -26.15 -11.74 -19.39
N HIS A 192 -26.90 -12.29 -18.43
CA HIS A 192 -26.37 -13.13 -17.35
C HIS A 192 -25.30 -12.47 -16.45
N GLN A 193 -25.27 -11.14 -16.37
CA GLN A 193 -24.35 -10.37 -15.53
C GLN A 193 -24.94 -10.15 -14.13
N LEU A 194 -25.07 -11.23 -13.36
CA LEU A 194 -25.76 -11.20 -12.05
C LEU A 194 -25.07 -10.33 -11.00
N GLY A 195 -23.74 -10.18 -11.04
CA GLY A 195 -23.02 -9.27 -10.15
C GLY A 195 -23.50 -7.83 -10.32
N LYS A 196 -23.52 -7.34 -11.56
CA LYS A 196 -24.04 -6.00 -11.88
C LYS A 196 -25.53 -5.87 -11.56
N PHE A 197 -26.33 -6.92 -11.78
CA PHE A 197 -27.75 -6.93 -11.39
C PHE A 197 -27.94 -6.63 -9.89
N PHE A 198 -27.23 -7.34 -9.02
CA PHE A 198 -27.34 -7.15 -7.57
C PHE A 198 -26.76 -5.81 -7.13
N GLU A 199 -25.65 -5.39 -7.73
CA GLU A 199 -25.06 -4.08 -7.48
C GLU A 199 -26.04 -2.95 -7.82
N THR A 200 -26.71 -3.00 -8.97
CA THR A 200 -27.74 -2.03 -9.37
C THR A 200 -28.93 -2.02 -8.41
N TYR A 201 -29.40 -3.19 -7.97
CA TYR A 201 -30.48 -3.29 -6.98
C TYR A 201 -30.09 -2.65 -5.63
N TYR A 202 -28.92 -2.99 -5.09
CA TYR A 202 -28.48 -2.44 -3.80
C TYR A 202 -28.16 -0.95 -3.86
N LYS A 203 -27.61 -0.47 -4.99
CA LYS A 203 -27.44 0.97 -5.24
C LYS A 203 -28.77 1.71 -5.18
N LEU A 204 -29.81 1.17 -5.81
CA LEU A 204 -31.15 1.75 -5.76
C LEU A 204 -31.75 1.71 -4.35
N VAL A 205 -31.61 0.57 -3.64
CA VAL A 205 -32.10 0.43 -2.26
C VAL A 205 -31.46 1.48 -1.34
N ASP A 206 -30.13 1.63 -1.39
CA ASP A 206 -29.40 2.61 -0.59
C ASP A 206 -29.83 4.05 -0.94
N LEU A 207 -29.96 4.36 -2.23
CA LEU A 207 -30.39 5.69 -2.68
C LEU A 207 -31.82 6.03 -2.19
N LEU A 208 -32.77 5.13 -2.39
CA LEU A 208 -34.17 5.34 -1.99
C LEU A 208 -34.35 5.40 -0.46
N ASP A 209 -33.62 4.58 0.29
CA ASP A 209 -33.67 4.59 1.76
C ASP A 209 -33.04 5.87 2.32
N ARG A 210 -31.87 6.28 1.79
CA ARG A 210 -31.14 7.46 2.26
C ARG A 210 -31.84 8.78 1.93
N GLU A 211 -32.32 8.96 0.71
CA GLU A 211 -32.85 10.24 0.24
C GLU A 211 -34.36 10.38 0.45
N LEU A 212 -35.11 9.27 0.38
CA LEU A 212 -36.58 9.26 0.42
C LEU A 212 -37.17 8.41 1.56
N SER A 213 -36.34 7.61 2.26
CA SER A 213 -36.77 6.67 3.31
C SER A 213 -37.90 5.73 2.86
N VAL A 214 -37.85 5.30 1.60
CA VAL A 214 -38.78 4.34 1.00
C VAL A 214 -38.01 3.15 0.43
N ARG A 215 -38.70 2.03 0.26
CA ARG A 215 -38.16 0.84 -0.41
C ARG A 215 -38.43 0.87 -1.91
N PRO A 216 -37.68 0.11 -2.71
CA PRO A 216 -38.00 -0.07 -4.13
C PRO A 216 -39.42 -0.59 -4.33
N SER A 217 -39.99 -0.24 -5.47
CA SER A 217 -41.29 -0.68 -5.91
C SER A 217 -41.39 -2.20 -5.97
N ARG A 218 -42.63 -2.69 -5.84
CA ARG A 218 -42.95 -4.11 -5.90
C ARG A 218 -42.47 -4.78 -7.19
N ALA A 219 -42.44 -4.08 -8.32
CA ALA A 219 -41.94 -4.62 -9.59
C ALA A 219 -40.43 -4.95 -9.51
N ILE A 220 -39.64 -4.07 -8.87
CA ILE A 220 -38.21 -4.29 -8.65
C ILE A 220 -37.97 -5.36 -7.60
N GLU A 221 -38.74 -5.37 -6.51
CA GLU A 221 -38.67 -6.45 -5.51
C GLU A 221 -39.04 -7.81 -6.11
N GLU A 222 -40.09 -7.88 -6.94
CA GLU A 222 -40.48 -9.10 -7.67
C GLU A 222 -39.40 -9.51 -8.69
N LEU A 223 -38.78 -8.56 -9.40
CA LEU A 223 -37.66 -8.85 -10.30
C LEU A 223 -36.45 -9.40 -9.53
N TYR A 224 -36.08 -8.77 -8.41
CA TYR A 224 -35.03 -9.24 -7.50
C TYR A 224 -35.32 -10.64 -6.95
N HIS A 225 -36.54 -10.85 -6.43
CA HIS A 225 -36.98 -12.16 -5.95
C HIS A 225 -37.06 -13.19 -7.06
N SER A 226 -37.46 -12.84 -8.28
CA SER A 226 -37.48 -13.74 -9.43
C SER A 226 -36.08 -14.19 -9.83
N VAL A 227 -35.06 -13.32 -9.73
CA VAL A 227 -33.66 -13.68 -9.97
C VAL A 227 -33.08 -14.47 -8.80
N LEU A 228 -33.47 -14.18 -7.56
CA LEU A 228 -33.13 -14.98 -6.38
C LEU A 228 -33.76 -16.38 -6.41
N GLU A 229 -35.01 -16.49 -6.84
CA GLU A 229 -35.73 -17.73 -7.05
C GLU A 229 -35.22 -18.46 -8.28
N ALA A 230 -34.87 -17.78 -9.37
CA ALA A 230 -34.13 -18.34 -10.50
C ALA A 230 -32.75 -18.80 -10.07
N LYS A 231 -32.05 -18.13 -9.14
CA LYS A 231 -30.78 -18.56 -8.53
C LYS A 231 -30.99 -19.75 -7.60
N ARG A 232 -32.13 -19.84 -6.89
CA ARG A 232 -32.51 -21.00 -6.04
C ARG A 232 -33.00 -22.20 -6.87
N THR A 233 -33.72 -21.98 -7.97
CA THR A 233 -34.23 -23.00 -8.89
C THR A 233 -33.20 -23.40 -9.94
N HIS A 234 -32.30 -22.51 -10.38
CA HIS A 234 -31.02 -22.86 -11.03
C HIS A 234 -30.07 -23.53 -10.04
N LYS A 235 -30.10 -23.25 -8.73
CA LYS A 235 -29.42 -24.12 -7.74
C LYS A 235 -30.09 -25.49 -7.60
N LEU A 236 -31.37 -25.65 -7.92
CA LEU A 236 -32.07 -26.94 -7.92
C LEU A 236 -31.94 -27.70 -9.25
N THR A 237 -31.84 -27.01 -10.39
CA THR A 237 -31.60 -27.60 -11.73
C THR A 237 -30.12 -27.72 -12.09
N ARG A 238 -29.22 -26.97 -11.44
CA ARG A 238 -27.77 -27.27 -11.34
C ARG A 238 -27.41 -28.10 -10.11
N ARG A 239 -28.36 -28.65 -9.35
CA ARG A 239 -28.00 -29.80 -8.48
C ARG A 239 -27.65 -31.05 -9.29
N SER A 240 -27.88 -31.03 -10.61
CA SER A 240 -27.32 -31.98 -11.57
C SER A 240 -26.20 -31.40 -12.46
N ASN A 241 -25.78 -30.14 -12.26
CA ASN A 241 -24.72 -29.49 -13.04
C ASN A 241 -24.05 -28.34 -12.27
N ILE A 242 -23.64 -28.59 -11.01
CA ILE A 242 -22.29 -28.15 -10.62
C ILE A 242 -21.45 -28.85 -11.69
N ARG A 243 -20.55 -28.17 -12.40
CA ARG A 243 -19.36 -28.90 -12.84
C ARG A 243 -18.68 -29.24 -11.54
N GLU A 244 -19.16 -30.30 -10.90
CA GLU A 244 -18.59 -30.83 -9.71
C GLU A 244 -17.12 -30.98 -10.08
N LEU A 245 -16.25 -30.23 -9.40
CA LEU A 245 -14.82 -30.40 -9.56
C LEU A 245 -14.57 -31.89 -9.62
N SER A 246 -13.75 -32.29 -10.59
CA SER A 246 -13.38 -33.70 -10.73
C SER A 246 -13.00 -34.21 -9.35
N PHE A 247 -13.57 -35.33 -8.91
CA PHE A 247 -13.32 -35.81 -7.56
C PHE A 247 -11.81 -36.03 -7.42
N PHE A 248 -11.16 -35.19 -6.62
CA PHE A 248 -9.72 -35.09 -6.55
C PHE A 248 -9.21 -35.64 -5.22
N GLY A 249 -8.12 -36.42 -5.30
CA GLY A 249 -7.49 -37.02 -4.14
C GLY A 249 -8.36 -38.09 -3.45
N ARG A 250 -8.14 -38.27 -2.14
CA ARG A 250 -8.91 -39.16 -1.26
C ARG A 250 -8.97 -40.64 -1.64
N LYS A 251 -7.96 -41.14 -2.35
CA LYS A 251 -7.92 -42.55 -2.79
C LYS A 251 -7.86 -43.52 -1.60
N GLN A 252 -7.12 -43.16 -0.55
CA GLN A 252 -6.98 -44.00 0.64
C GLN A 252 -8.30 -44.03 1.43
N GLU A 253 -8.91 -42.87 1.62
CA GLU A 253 -10.18 -42.73 2.33
C GLU A 253 -11.34 -43.41 1.59
N LEU A 254 -11.38 -43.32 0.25
CA LEU A 254 -12.33 -44.10 -0.56
C LEU A 254 -12.10 -45.60 -0.41
N SER A 255 -10.85 -46.07 -0.48
CA SER A 255 -10.51 -47.49 -0.30
C SER A 255 -11.02 -48.02 1.05
N GLN A 256 -10.87 -47.25 2.13
CA GLN A 256 -11.38 -47.63 3.45
C GLN A 256 -12.92 -47.73 3.50
N LEU A 257 -13.61 -46.83 2.79
CA LEU A 257 -15.07 -46.90 2.68
C LEU A 257 -15.52 -48.09 1.81
N GLU A 258 -14.79 -48.42 0.75
CA GLU A 258 -15.04 -49.60 -0.09
C GLU A 258 -14.78 -50.90 0.69
N ASP A 259 -13.72 -50.95 1.50
CA ASP A 259 -13.42 -52.07 2.40
C ASP A 259 -14.58 -52.27 3.39
N TYR A 260 -15.10 -51.19 3.97
CA TYR A 260 -16.27 -51.25 4.86
C TYR A 260 -17.53 -51.74 4.14
N LEU A 261 -17.83 -51.25 2.94
CA LEU A 261 -18.98 -51.73 2.16
C LEU A 261 -18.86 -53.21 1.81
N SER A 262 -17.65 -53.71 1.55
CA SER A 262 -17.39 -55.12 1.27
C SER A 262 -17.73 -56.01 2.48
N LEU A 263 -17.47 -55.54 3.71
CA LEU A 263 -17.87 -56.26 4.93
C LEU A 263 -19.40 -56.33 5.07
N VAL A 264 -20.08 -55.22 4.80
CA VAL A 264 -21.55 -55.14 4.82
C VAL A 264 -22.17 -56.09 3.78
N GLU A 265 -21.59 -56.17 2.59
CA GLU A 265 -22.07 -57.06 1.51
C GLU A 265 -21.96 -58.55 1.89
N VAL A 266 -20.92 -58.95 2.62
CA VAL A 266 -20.73 -60.34 3.07
C VAL A 266 -21.53 -60.65 4.34
N GLY A 267 -22.13 -59.64 4.98
CA GLY A 267 -22.91 -59.80 6.22
C GLY A 267 -22.03 -60.04 7.44
N GLU A 268 -20.73 -59.71 7.34
CA GLU A 268 -19.86 -59.69 8.52
C GLU A 268 -20.17 -58.43 9.33
N SER A 269 -20.53 -58.60 10.60
CA SER A 269 -20.96 -57.52 11.50
C SER A 269 -19.88 -56.44 11.69
N SER A 270 -19.88 -55.46 10.79
CA SER A 270 -19.16 -54.22 10.95
C SER A 270 -20.08 -53.24 11.68
N GLY A 271 -19.72 -52.85 12.91
CA GLY A 271 -20.41 -51.76 13.59
C GLY A 271 -20.26 -50.43 12.82
N PRO A 272 -20.76 -49.31 13.36
CA PRO A 272 -20.79 -48.05 12.62
C PRO A 272 -19.39 -47.60 12.16
N LEU A 273 -19.32 -46.97 10.99
CA LEU A 273 -18.13 -46.26 10.51
C LEU A 273 -18.31 -44.75 10.71
N LEU A 274 -17.38 -44.11 11.41
CA LEU A 274 -17.39 -42.68 11.69
C LEU A 274 -16.40 -41.93 10.80
N VAL A 275 -16.91 -41.01 9.99
CA VAL A 275 -16.15 -40.04 9.21
C VAL A 275 -16.04 -38.73 9.99
N LEU A 276 -14.85 -38.44 10.51
CA LEU A 276 -14.52 -37.20 11.22
C LEU A 276 -13.82 -36.21 10.30
N GLY A 277 -14.00 -34.92 10.57
CA GLY A 277 -13.27 -33.84 9.91
C GLY A 277 -13.88 -32.49 10.29
N GLN A 278 -13.13 -31.40 10.15
CA GLN A 278 -13.68 -30.05 10.31
C GLN A 278 -14.67 -29.71 9.19
N SER A 279 -15.43 -28.63 9.35
CA SER A 279 -16.22 -28.04 8.28
C SER A 279 -15.34 -27.77 7.04
N GLY A 280 -15.94 -27.85 5.84
CA GLY A 280 -15.23 -27.60 4.58
C GLY A 280 -14.24 -28.69 4.12
N THR A 281 -13.87 -29.68 4.94
CA THR A 281 -12.91 -30.77 4.61
C THR A 281 -13.37 -31.74 3.52
N GLY A 282 -14.65 -31.73 3.15
CA GLY A 282 -15.19 -32.55 2.07
C GLY A 282 -15.88 -33.86 2.49
N LYS A 283 -16.23 -34.06 3.77
CA LYS A 283 -17.01 -35.22 4.28
C LYS A 283 -18.20 -35.61 3.37
N LYS A 284 -19.07 -34.65 3.10
CA LYS A 284 -20.27 -34.83 2.24
C LYS A 284 -19.92 -35.16 0.79
N ARG A 285 -18.80 -34.62 0.28
CA ARG A 285 -18.30 -34.90 -1.08
C ARG A 285 -17.80 -36.34 -1.19
N LEU A 286 -17.03 -36.80 -0.19
CA LEU A 286 -16.54 -38.17 -0.10
C LEU A 286 -17.70 -39.18 -0.05
N LEU A 287 -18.68 -38.98 0.83
CA LEU A 287 -19.83 -39.88 0.94
C LEU A 287 -20.69 -39.89 -0.34
N ARG A 288 -20.85 -38.74 -1.01
CA ARG A 288 -21.50 -38.71 -2.33
C ARG A 288 -20.72 -39.50 -3.38
N GLN A 289 -19.39 -39.37 -3.38
CA GLN A 289 -18.55 -40.11 -4.31
C GLN A 289 -18.66 -41.61 -4.08
N LEU A 290 -18.69 -42.05 -2.81
CA LEU A 290 -18.94 -43.44 -2.45
C LEU A 290 -20.26 -43.93 -3.08
N VAL A 291 -21.36 -43.19 -2.90
CA VAL A 291 -22.69 -43.54 -3.48
C VAL A 291 -22.68 -43.57 -5.01
N LEU A 292 -21.90 -42.70 -5.66
CA LEU A 292 -21.78 -42.68 -7.13
C LEU A 292 -20.93 -43.84 -7.68
N MET A 293 -19.92 -44.27 -6.93
CA MET A 293 -19.02 -45.37 -7.31
C MET A 293 -19.58 -46.74 -6.97
N SER A 294 -20.40 -46.83 -5.92
CA SER A 294 -21.12 -48.06 -5.60
C SER A 294 -22.25 -48.27 -6.62
N ASN A 295 -22.20 -49.40 -7.33
CA ASN A 295 -23.22 -49.79 -8.30
C ASN A 295 -24.61 -49.93 -7.64
N ARG A 296 -25.63 -50.34 -8.39
CA ARG A 296 -26.95 -50.72 -7.84
C ARG A 296 -26.90 -51.93 -6.87
N SER A 297 -25.76 -52.24 -6.25
CA SER A 297 -25.53 -53.30 -5.26
C SER A 297 -25.98 -52.91 -3.84
N PHE A 298 -25.99 -51.62 -3.49
CA PHE A 298 -26.42 -51.14 -2.16
C PHE A 298 -27.67 -50.26 -2.22
N LEU A 299 -28.53 -50.34 -1.20
CA LEU A 299 -29.60 -49.38 -0.97
C LEU A 299 -29.13 -48.36 0.06
N PHE A 300 -28.88 -47.12 -0.38
CA PHE A 300 -28.49 -46.04 0.52
C PHE A 300 -29.70 -45.28 1.03
N VAL A 301 -29.83 -45.19 2.36
CA VAL A 301 -30.83 -44.36 3.02
C VAL A 301 -30.11 -43.23 3.73
N LYS A 302 -30.43 -41.99 3.37
CA LYS A 302 -29.71 -40.81 3.85
C LYS A 302 -30.55 -40.01 4.83
N LEU A 303 -29.94 -39.66 5.96
CA LEU A 303 -30.41 -38.69 6.95
C LEU A 303 -29.40 -37.55 7.08
N GLU A 304 -29.87 -36.31 7.19
CA GLU A 304 -29.02 -35.15 7.48
C GLU A 304 -29.55 -34.47 8.75
N ALA A 305 -28.83 -34.64 9.86
CA ALA A 305 -29.18 -33.98 11.12
C ALA A 305 -28.95 -32.47 11.02
N LYS A 306 -29.76 -31.70 11.75
CA LYS A 306 -29.75 -30.22 11.75
C LYS A 306 -29.73 -29.72 13.17
N LEU A 307 -29.15 -28.54 13.41
CA LEU A 307 -29.08 -27.91 14.73
C LEU A 307 -30.44 -27.88 15.47
N ALA A 308 -31.53 -27.62 14.75
CA ALA A 308 -32.88 -27.60 15.33
C ALA A 308 -33.33 -28.93 15.95
N HIS A 309 -32.77 -30.06 15.52
CA HIS A 309 -33.13 -31.39 16.02
C HIS A 309 -32.55 -31.66 17.41
N GLN A 310 -31.42 -31.04 17.76
CA GLN A 310 -30.75 -31.24 19.04
C GLN A 310 -31.64 -30.92 20.25
N HIS A 311 -32.61 -30.01 20.08
CA HIS A 311 -33.52 -29.57 21.14
C HIS A 311 -34.94 -30.18 21.05
N GLN A 312 -35.23 -30.98 20.03
CA GLN A 312 -36.50 -31.70 19.87
C GLN A 312 -36.28 -33.21 19.91
N GLU A 313 -36.63 -33.83 21.03
CA GLU A 313 -36.53 -35.29 21.21
C GLU A 313 -37.27 -36.06 20.11
N GLY A 314 -36.58 -37.07 19.53
CA GLY A 314 -37.13 -37.97 18.52
C GLY A 314 -37.32 -37.37 17.13
N SER A 315 -36.90 -36.13 16.90
CA SER A 315 -37.05 -35.45 15.60
C SER A 315 -36.21 -36.11 14.50
N SER A 316 -34.97 -36.50 14.81
CA SER A 316 -34.09 -37.15 13.83
C SER A 316 -34.59 -38.55 13.47
N TRP A 317 -35.16 -39.28 14.41
CA TRP A 317 -35.77 -40.59 14.17
C TRP A 317 -36.97 -40.51 13.22
N LYS A 318 -37.83 -39.49 13.37
CA LYS A 318 -38.94 -39.27 12.43
C LYS A 318 -38.45 -38.94 11.02
N GLU A 319 -37.39 -38.16 10.89
CA GLU A 319 -36.78 -37.91 9.57
C GLU A 319 -36.20 -39.20 8.96
N LEU A 320 -35.67 -40.12 9.78
CA LEU A 320 -35.23 -41.43 9.30
C LEU A 320 -36.40 -42.23 8.72
N GLY A 321 -37.55 -42.27 9.40
CA GLY A 321 -38.76 -42.91 8.90
C GLY A 321 -39.19 -42.37 7.52
N VAL A 322 -39.17 -41.04 7.35
CA VAL A 322 -39.47 -40.40 6.06
C VAL A 322 -38.42 -40.73 4.99
N ALA A 323 -37.14 -40.87 5.37
CA ALA A 323 -36.08 -41.24 4.44
C ALA A 323 -36.22 -42.70 3.97
N LEU A 324 -36.63 -43.59 4.88
CA LEU A 324 -36.90 -45.00 4.59
C LEU A 324 -38.12 -45.14 3.65
N GLU A 325 -39.22 -44.43 3.91
CA GLU A 325 -40.41 -44.38 3.04
C GLU A 325 -40.03 -43.97 1.61
N LYS A 326 -39.25 -42.89 1.47
CA LYS A 326 -38.77 -42.41 0.15
C LYS A 326 -37.87 -43.40 -0.57
N ALA A 327 -37.17 -44.26 0.16
CA ALA A 327 -36.34 -45.33 -0.41
C ALA A 327 -37.18 -46.52 -0.92
N GLY A 328 -38.51 -46.49 -0.74
CA GLY A 328 -39.43 -47.54 -1.20
C GLY A 328 -39.70 -48.63 -0.16
N LEU A 329 -39.26 -48.42 1.09
CA LEU A 329 -39.53 -49.30 2.23
C LEU A 329 -40.91 -48.91 2.76
N GLY A 330 -41.93 -49.77 2.62
CA GLY A 330 -43.37 -49.47 2.79
C GLY A 330 -43.83 -49.04 4.19
N LEU A 331 -43.26 -47.97 4.72
CA LEU A 331 -43.49 -47.36 6.03
C LEU A 331 -44.45 -46.16 5.92
N SER A 332 -45.26 -45.95 6.95
CA SER A 332 -46.02 -44.72 7.15
C SER A 332 -45.17 -43.69 7.89
N LYS A 333 -45.37 -42.40 7.62
CA LYS A 333 -44.69 -41.29 8.32
C LYS A 333 -44.92 -41.24 9.83
N GLU A 334 -45.89 -42.00 10.33
CA GLU A 334 -46.28 -42.04 11.75
C GLU A 334 -45.68 -43.24 12.51
N ASP A 335 -44.95 -44.13 11.84
CA ASP A 335 -44.37 -45.33 12.46
C ASP A 335 -43.11 -44.95 13.28
N ASP A 336 -43.22 -45.01 14.61
CA ASP A 336 -42.16 -44.64 15.58
C ASP A 336 -41.53 -45.84 16.32
N ASP A 337 -41.99 -47.06 16.00
CA ASP A 337 -41.59 -48.31 16.62
C ASP A 337 -40.30 -48.88 16.00
N VAL A 338 -39.28 -49.09 16.83
CA VAL A 338 -37.97 -49.60 16.41
C VAL A 338 -38.07 -51.05 15.92
N GLU A 339 -38.90 -51.89 16.55
CA GLU A 339 -39.04 -53.31 16.18
C GLU A 339 -39.69 -53.46 14.80
N LEU A 340 -40.68 -52.63 14.50
CA LEU A 340 -41.33 -52.60 13.19
C LEU A 340 -40.33 -52.18 12.10
N ILE A 341 -39.58 -51.10 12.32
CA ILE A 341 -38.57 -50.62 11.36
C ILE A 341 -37.45 -51.65 11.17
N ALA A 342 -37.01 -52.32 12.25
CA ALA A 342 -36.04 -53.40 12.17
C ALA A 342 -36.54 -54.55 11.29
N SER A 343 -37.78 -55.01 11.52
CA SER A 343 -38.36 -56.13 10.74
C SER A 343 -38.45 -55.84 9.24
N ILE A 344 -38.78 -54.60 8.87
CA ILE A 344 -38.84 -54.16 7.48
C ILE A 344 -37.44 -54.10 6.88
N LEU A 345 -36.47 -53.53 7.60
CA LEU A 345 -35.09 -53.52 7.13
C LEU A 345 -34.54 -54.93 6.93
N GLN A 346 -34.85 -55.86 7.83
CA GLN A 346 -34.45 -57.27 7.72
C GLN A 346 -34.97 -57.92 6.43
N GLU A 347 -36.25 -57.73 6.10
CA GLU A 347 -36.84 -58.26 4.87
C GLU A 347 -36.11 -57.73 3.63
N PHE A 348 -35.81 -56.43 3.59
CA PHE A 348 -35.10 -55.81 2.46
C PHE A 348 -33.62 -56.18 2.38
N THR A 349 -32.95 -56.36 3.53
CA THR A 349 -31.55 -56.78 3.55
C THR A 349 -31.34 -58.18 2.96
N GLN A 350 -32.38 -59.02 2.88
CA GLN A 350 -32.31 -60.31 2.17
C GLN A 350 -32.27 -60.16 0.65
N GLU A 351 -32.89 -59.10 0.11
CA GLU A 351 -32.82 -58.81 -1.33
C GLU A 351 -31.54 -58.04 -1.67
N LYS A 352 -31.13 -57.12 -0.80
CA LYS A 352 -30.05 -56.18 -1.09
C LYS A 352 -29.47 -55.52 0.18
N PRO A 353 -28.13 -55.42 0.33
CA PRO A 353 -27.52 -54.71 1.44
C PRO A 353 -27.98 -53.26 1.58
N VAL A 354 -28.28 -52.83 2.81
CA VAL A 354 -28.77 -51.49 3.14
C VAL A 354 -27.70 -50.72 3.90
N VAL A 355 -27.48 -49.45 3.52
CA VAL A 355 -26.52 -48.57 4.20
C VAL A 355 -27.22 -47.29 4.65
N LEU A 356 -27.22 -47.04 5.96
CA LEU A 356 -27.71 -45.80 6.56
C LEU A 356 -26.57 -44.76 6.59
N LEU A 357 -26.74 -43.67 5.84
CA LEU A 357 -25.83 -42.52 5.82
C LEU A 357 -26.38 -41.42 6.73
N LEU A 358 -25.81 -41.27 7.92
CA LEU A 358 -26.19 -40.23 8.88
C LEU A 358 -25.20 -39.06 8.80
N GLU A 359 -25.62 -37.95 8.20
CA GLU A 359 -24.82 -36.75 8.04
C GLU A 359 -24.97 -35.78 9.22
N ASN A 360 -23.85 -35.19 9.65
CA ASN A 360 -23.75 -34.18 10.71
C ASN A 360 -24.33 -34.62 12.06
N VAL A 361 -23.96 -35.82 12.51
CA VAL A 361 -24.51 -36.43 13.73
C VAL A 361 -24.14 -35.68 15.01
N GLN A 362 -23.31 -34.64 14.97
CA GLN A 362 -23.15 -33.73 16.11
C GLN A 362 -24.45 -33.02 16.52
N TRP A 363 -25.42 -32.90 15.61
CA TRP A 363 -26.73 -32.27 15.87
C TRP A 363 -27.88 -33.26 16.06
N ILE A 364 -27.60 -34.56 16.11
CA ILE A 364 -28.63 -35.57 16.36
C ILE A 364 -29.07 -35.53 17.83
N ASP A 365 -30.35 -35.79 18.10
CA ASP A 365 -30.87 -35.86 19.46
C ASP A 365 -30.54 -37.21 20.13
N ALA A 366 -30.42 -37.18 21.47
CA ALA A 366 -30.01 -38.34 22.26
C ALA A 366 -30.99 -39.52 22.14
N SER A 367 -32.30 -39.25 22.13
CA SER A 367 -33.34 -40.27 21.98
C SER A 367 -33.23 -41.02 20.65
N SER A 368 -33.01 -40.28 19.55
CA SER A 368 -32.82 -40.89 18.22
C SER A 368 -31.54 -41.72 18.14
N LEU A 369 -30.44 -41.31 18.79
CA LEU A 369 -29.21 -42.13 18.87
C LEU A 369 -29.44 -43.46 19.59
N GLU A 370 -30.22 -43.46 20.67
CA GLU A 370 -30.57 -44.68 21.39
C GLU A 370 -31.41 -45.63 20.53
N LYS A 371 -32.39 -45.10 19.80
CA LYS A 371 -33.18 -45.89 18.85
C LYS A 371 -32.33 -46.46 17.71
N ILE A 372 -31.36 -45.69 17.19
CA ILE A 372 -30.39 -46.18 16.19
C ILE A 372 -29.51 -47.30 16.77
N ALA A 373 -29.10 -47.20 18.04
CA ALA A 373 -28.35 -48.26 18.69
C ALA A 373 -29.17 -49.56 18.80
N GLN A 374 -30.45 -49.45 19.18
CA GLN A 374 -31.37 -50.59 19.24
C GLN A 374 -31.64 -51.21 17.86
N LEU A 375 -31.71 -50.37 16.82
CA LEU A 375 -31.85 -50.81 15.44
C LEU A 375 -30.63 -51.61 14.96
N GLU A 376 -29.41 -51.13 15.25
CA GLU A 376 -28.17 -51.84 14.91
C GLU A 376 -28.09 -53.19 15.61
N GLU A 377 -28.49 -53.25 16.89
CA GLU A 377 -28.47 -54.48 17.67
C GLU A 377 -29.49 -55.51 17.15
N SER A 378 -30.66 -55.04 16.71
CA SER A 378 -31.73 -55.89 16.18
C SER A 378 -31.38 -56.45 14.79
N CYS A 379 -30.69 -55.67 13.96
CA CYS A 379 -30.29 -56.05 12.59
C CYS A 379 -28.85 -56.55 12.49
N ARG A 380 -28.28 -57.04 13.60
CA ARG A 380 -26.83 -57.29 13.73
C ARG A 380 -26.26 -58.36 12.80
N GLN A 381 -27.08 -59.35 12.42
CA GLN A 381 -26.69 -60.43 11.52
C GLN A 381 -27.14 -60.21 10.08
N ASP A 382 -27.71 -59.03 9.80
CA ASP A 382 -28.25 -58.68 8.50
C ASP A 382 -27.24 -57.83 7.70
N HIS A 383 -27.47 -57.66 6.40
CA HIS A 383 -26.63 -56.86 5.52
C HIS A 383 -26.86 -55.34 5.70
N LEU A 384 -26.77 -54.86 6.95
CA LEU A 384 -26.99 -53.46 7.34
C LEU A 384 -25.66 -52.77 7.70
N GLY A 385 -25.34 -51.68 7.01
CA GLY A 385 -24.22 -50.79 7.33
C GLY A 385 -24.69 -49.44 7.86
N ILE A 386 -23.94 -48.85 8.80
CA ILE A 386 -24.18 -47.48 9.30
C ILE A 386 -22.92 -46.65 9.07
N ILE A 387 -23.03 -45.52 8.37
CA ILE A 387 -21.94 -44.54 8.21
C ILE A 387 -22.39 -43.22 8.81
N LEU A 388 -21.60 -42.71 9.73
CA LEU A 388 -21.82 -41.47 10.47
C LEU A 388 -20.82 -40.43 9.97
N SER A 389 -21.21 -39.18 9.81
CA SER A 389 -20.25 -38.07 9.68
C SER A 389 -20.45 -37.05 10.78
N ALA A 390 -19.34 -36.63 11.40
CA ALA A 390 -19.36 -35.71 12.52
C ALA A 390 -18.24 -34.67 12.45
N GLU A 391 -18.37 -33.63 13.26
CA GLU A 391 -17.38 -32.57 13.44
C GLU A 391 -16.92 -32.55 14.90
N PRO A 392 -15.61 -32.53 15.18
CA PRO A 392 -15.09 -32.40 16.54
C PRO A 392 -15.21 -30.95 17.08
N PRO A 393 -15.37 -30.75 18.40
CA PRO A 393 -15.47 -31.78 19.44
C PRO A 393 -16.83 -32.49 19.45
N LEU A 394 -16.82 -33.79 19.75
CA LEU A 394 -18.03 -34.61 19.79
C LEU A 394 -18.79 -34.38 21.09
N SER A 395 -20.13 -34.35 21.02
CA SER A 395 -20.97 -34.24 22.22
C SER A 395 -20.81 -35.45 23.14
N SER A 396 -21.10 -35.29 24.43
CA SER A 396 -20.99 -36.38 25.43
C SER A 396 -21.87 -37.59 25.10
N HIS A 397 -23.04 -37.35 24.51
CA HIS A 397 -24.02 -38.39 24.16
C HIS A 397 -23.55 -39.17 22.93
N LEU A 398 -23.04 -38.48 21.91
CA LEU A 398 -22.44 -39.11 20.73
C LEU A 398 -21.18 -39.90 21.11
N SER A 399 -20.34 -39.35 21.98
CA SER A 399 -19.15 -40.03 22.51
C SER A 399 -19.53 -41.31 23.27
N SER A 400 -20.60 -41.27 24.06
CA SER A 400 -21.12 -42.43 24.79
C SER A 400 -21.69 -43.49 23.84
N PHE A 401 -22.41 -43.10 22.79
CA PHE A 401 -22.91 -43.99 21.74
C PHE A 401 -21.76 -44.70 21.01
N LEU A 402 -20.77 -43.94 20.53
CA LEU A 402 -19.59 -44.47 19.83
C LEU A 402 -18.74 -45.37 20.74
N GLY A 403 -18.61 -45.01 22.02
CA GLY A 403 -17.83 -45.76 23.00
C GLY A 403 -18.29 -47.21 23.17
N ARG A 404 -19.60 -47.50 23.02
CA ARG A 404 -20.15 -48.86 23.05
C ARG A 404 -19.52 -49.74 21.97
N PHE A 405 -19.49 -49.24 20.74
CA PHE A 405 -18.92 -49.95 19.58
C PHE A 405 -17.39 -50.00 19.62
N GLN A 406 -16.75 -48.98 20.21
CA GLN A 406 -15.30 -48.95 20.38
C GLN A 406 -14.81 -50.04 21.34
N VAL A 407 -15.51 -50.25 22.47
CA VAL A 407 -15.21 -51.34 23.43
C VAL A 407 -15.38 -52.71 22.77
N GLU A 408 -16.39 -52.87 21.92
CA GLU A 408 -16.63 -54.10 21.15
C GLU A 408 -15.66 -54.30 19.97
N ARG A 409 -14.78 -53.32 19.69
CA ARG A 409 -13.88 -53.29 18.51
C ARG A 409 -14.61 -53.35 17.16
N ARG A 410 -15.83 -52.80 17.13
CA ARG A 410 -16.69 -52.74 15.93
C ARG A 410 -16.83 -51.32 15.35
N LEU A 411 -16.24 -50.31 15.99
CA LEU A 411 -16.20 -48.94 15.47
C LEU A 411 -15.03 -48.77 14.49
N SER A 412 -15.33 -48.45 13.24
CA SER A 412 -14.34 -48.01 12.26
C SER A 412 -14.30 -46.48 12.24
N GLN A 413 -13.12 -45.88 12.14
CA GLN A 413 -12.97 -44.42 12.13
C GLN A 413 -12.10 -43.97 10.96
N LEU A 414 -12.57 -42.95 10.25
CA LEU A 414 -11.91 -42.31 9.12
C LEU A 414 -11.81 -40.80 9.40
N GLU A 415 -10.59 -40.27 9.45
CA GLU A 415 -10.35 -38.84 9.72
C GLU A 415 -10.00 -38.12 8.40
N LEU A 416 -10.75 -37.09 8.07
CA LEU A 416 -10.50 -36.19 6.95
C LEU A 416 -9.82 -34.91 7.41
N ARG A 417 -8.63 -34.68 6.87
CA ARG A 417 -7.82 -33.46 7.05
C ARG A 417 -7.82 -32.61 5.79
N ASN A 418 -7.47 -31.34 5.87
CA ASN A 418 -7.25 -30.50 4.69
C ASN A 418 -6.18 -31.10 3.75
N PHE A 419 -6.21 -30.70 2.48
CA PHE A 419 -5.20 -31.13 1.51
C PHE A 419 -3.82 -30.58 1.90
N SER A 420 -2.79 -31.40 1.72
CA SER A 420 -1.41 -30.93 1.83
C SER A 420 -1.11 -29.85 0.78
N PRO A 421 -0.10 -28.98 0.99
CA PRO A 421 0.29 -27.99 -0.01
C PRO A 421 0.58 -28.60 -1.40
N SER A 422 1.13 -29.82 -1.44
CA SER A 422 1.35 -30.58 -2.69
C SER A 422 0.07 -31.01 -3.38
N GLU A 423 -0.94 -31.46 -2.63
CA GLU A 423 -2.24 -31.85 -3.16
C GLU A 423 -3.04 -30.64 -3.63
N SER A 424 -3.05 -29.56 -2.83
CA SER A 424 -3.69 -28.29 -3.19
C SER A 424 -3.10 -27.72 -4.47
N ARG A 425 -1.77 -27.70 -4.61
CA ARG A 425 -1.09 -27.27 -5.84
C ARG A 425 -1.48 -28.13 -7.03
N SER A 426 -1.54 -29.45 -6.85
CA SER A 426 -1.92 -30.39 -7.91
C SER A 426 -3.37 -30.19 -8.36
N LEU A 427 -4.29 -29.94 -7.42
CA LEU A 427 -5.69 -29.62 -7.70
C LEU A 427 -5.80 -28.31 -8.49
N LEU A 428 -5.16 -27.25 -8.01
CA LEU A 428 -5.20 -25.91 -8.63
C LEU A 428 -4.62 -25.93 -10.05
N GLN A 429 -3.47 -26.57 -10.26
CA GLN A 429 -2.86 -26.70 -11.59
C GLN A 429 -3.73 -27.53 -12.54
N GLY A 430 -4.35 -28.61 -12.06
CA GLY A 430 -5.24 -29.45 -12.86
C GLY A 430 -6.50 -28.71 -13.32
N GLU A 431 -7.05 -27.83 -12.49
CA GLU A 431 -8.31 -27.14 -12.74
C GLU A 431 -8.16 -25.78 -13.43
N LEU A 432 -7.07 -25.05 -13.18
CA LEU A 432 -6.83 -23.70 -13.70
C LEU A 432 -5.85 -23.65 -14.88
N GLY A 433 -5.07 -24.71 -15.12
CA GLY A 433 -4.09 -24.72 -16.20
C GLY A 433 -2.88 -23.82 -15.91
N GLN A 434 -2.50 -22.98 -16.89
CA GLN A 434 -1.36 -22.06 -16.72
C GLN A 434 -1.79 -20.79 -15.97
N VAL A 435 -1.57 -20.79 -14.66
CA VAL A 435 -1.67 -19.62 -13.79
C VAL A 435 -0.29 -19.28 -13.23
N GLU A 436 -0.05 -18.01 -12.95
CA GLU A 436 1.20 -17.55 -12.33
C GLU A 436 1.42 -18.27 -10.98
N PRO A 437 2.63 -18.82 -10.71
CA PRO A 437 2.90 -19.56 -9.48
C PRO A 437 2.56 -18.78 -8.20
N ALA A 438 2.82 -17.46 -8.18
CA ALA A 438 2.53 -16.61 -7.03
C ALA A 438 1.04 -16.58 -6.64
N ILE A 439 0.13 -16.74 -7.60
CA ILE A 439 -1.32 -16.76 -7.34
C ILE A 439 -1.75 -18.10 -6.77
N ILE A 440 -1.17 -19.19 -7.28
CA ILE A 440 -1.39 -20.54 -6.75
C ILE A 440 -0.93 -20.60 -5.29
N GLU A 441 0.25 -20.08 -4.97
CA GLU A 441 0.73 -20.04 -3.58
C GLU A 441 -0.21 -19.22 -2.68
N LYS A 442 -0.69 -18.05 -3.13
CA LYS A 442 -1.70 -17.27 -2.37
C LYS A 442 -2.98 -18.06 -2.09
N MET A 443 -3.51 -18.79 -3.07
CA MET A 443 -4.70 -19.63 -2.88
C MET A 443 -4.43 -20.75 -1.87
N ILE A 444 -3.24 -21.35 -1.90
CA ILE A 444 -2.83 -22.40 -0.96
C ILE A 444 -2.70 -21.83 0.45
N ASP A 445 -2.00 -20.69 0.60
CA ASP A 445 -1.76 -20.04 1.88
C ASP A 445 -3.07 -19.61 2.53
N TRP A 446 -3.96 -18.93 1.80
CA TRP A 446 -5.24 -18.49 2.36
C TRP A 446 -6.18 -19.66 2.65
N SER A 447 -6.22 -20.67 1.80
CA SER A 447 -7.11 -21.81 2.02
C SER A 447 -6.64 -22.77 3.10
N GLU A 448 -5.34 -22.77 3.42
CA GLU A 448 -4.68 -23.77 4.28
C GLU A 448 -5.08 -25.21 3.87
N GLY A 449 -5.25 -25.42 2.56
CA GLY A 449 -5.66 -26.70 1.98
C GLY A 449 -7.13 -27.08 2.15
N SER A 450 -7.99 -26.18 2.66
CA SER A 450 -9.43 -26.41 2.78
C SER A 450 -10.05 -26.65 1.40
N PRO A 451 -10.60 -27.84 1.12
CA PRO A 451 -11.20 -28.14 -0.19
C PRO A 451 -12.34 -27.20 -0.57
N PHE A 452 -13.14 -26.76 0.42
CA PHE A 452 -14.20 -25.79 0.19
C PHE A 452 -13.66 -24.43 -0.27
N ILE A 453 -12.68 -23.89 0.46
CA ILE A 453 -12.09 -22.57 0.14
C ILE A 453 -11.35 -22.63 -1.19
N LEU A 454 -10.56 -23.69 -1.43
CA LEU A 454 -9.91 -23.93 -2.73
C LEU A 454 -10.91 -23.98 -3.88
N SER A 455 -12.04 -24.68 -3.71
CA SER A 455 -13.08 -24.73 -4.73
C SER A 455 -13.68 -23.36 -5.03
N SER A 456 -13.87 -22.54 -3.99
CA SER A 456 -14.35 -21.17 -4.14
C SER A 456 -13.34 -20.28 -4.89
N TYR A 457 -12.05 -20.39 -4.58
CA TYR A 457 -11.01 -19.66 -5.34
C TYR A 457 -10.88 -20.13 -6.79
N ILE A 458 -11.05 -21.43 -7.06
CA ILE A 458 -11.06 -21.95 -8.44
C ILE A 458 -12.24 -21.38 -9.22
N GLU A 459 -13.43 -21.36 -8.62
CA GLU A 459 -14.64 -20.81 -9.25
C GLU A 459 -14.51 -19.31 -9.48
N GLU A 460 -14.06 -18.55 -8.48
CA GLU A 460 -13.83 -17.10 -8.56
C GLU A 460 -12.83 -16.76 -9.67
N TRP A 461 -11.72 -17.50 -9.73
CA TRP A 461 -10.69 -17.30 -10.76
C TRP A 461 -11.21 -17.61 -12.16
N LYS A 462 -11.97 -18.70 -12.33
CA LYS A 462 -12.58 -19.08 -13.62
C LYS A 462 -13.63 -18.07 -14.08
N GLU A 463 -14.26 -17.33 -13.17
CA GLU A 463 -15.29 -16.34 -13.50
C GLU A 463 -14.71 -14.94 -13.75
N LYS A 464 -13.78 -14.48 -12.92
CA LYS A 464 -13.33 -13.08 -12.90
C LYS A 464 -11.88 -12.86 -13.35
N GLU A 465 -11.07 -13.91 -13.45
CA GLU A 465 -9.61 -13.83 -13.64
C GLU A 465 -8.92 -12.94 -12.60
N SER A 466 -9.54 -12.78 -11.43
CA SER A 466 -9.03 -12.03 -10.29
C SER A 466 -9.16 -12.87 -9.03
N LEU A 467 -8.32 -12.56 -8.04
CA LEU A 467 -8.29 -13.27 -6.78
C LEU A 467 -8.49 -12.27 -5.63
N GLU A 468 -9.61 -12.39 -4.94
CA GLU A 468 -9.86 -11.71 -3.68
C GLU A 468 -9.68 -12.69 -2.52
N PRO A 469 -9.15 -12.26 -1.36
CA PRO A 469 -8.95 -13.14 -0.20
C PRO A 469 -10.26 -13.63 0.40
N LEU A 470 -11.29 -12.77 0.43
CA LEU A 470 -12.58 -13.07 1.04
C LEU A 470 -13.76 -12.84 0.06
N PRO A 471 -13.95 -13.71 -0.94
CA PRO A 471 -15.19 -13.76 -1.72
C PRO A 471 -16.41 -13.93 -0.81
N GLU A 472 -17.59 -13.45 -1.26
CA GLU A 472 -18.84 -13.50 -0.49
C GLU A 472 -19.16 -14.92 0.05
N ILE A 473 -18.85 -15.96 -0.73
CA ILE A 473 -19.10 -17.35 -0.33
C ILE A 473 -18.19 -17.81 0.80
N ILE A 474 -16.93 -17.33 0.84
CA ILE A 474 -15.98 -17.61 1.92
C ILE A 474 -16.38 -16.80 3.17
N GLN A 475 -16.83 -15.55 3.01
CA GLN A 475 -17.35 -14.77 4.13
C GLN A 475 -18.57 -15.42 4.78
N ALA A 476 -19.53 -15.90 3.98
CA ALA A 476 -20.70 -16.62 4.48
C ALA A 476 -20.33 -17.93 5.16
N TYR A 477 -19.32 -18.64 4.63
CA TYR A 477 -18.78 -19.84 5.23
C TYR A 477 -18.11 -19.55 6.60
N LEU A 478 -17.27 -18.53 6.69
CA LEU A 478 -16.63 -18.12 7.95
C LEU A 478 -17.65 -17.63 8.97
N ALA A 479 -18.64 -16.84 8.56
CA ALA A 479 -19.72 -16.40 9.45
C ALA A 479 -20.50 -17.59 10.04
N GLN A 480 -20.69 -18.65 9.25
CA GLN A 480 -21.31 -19.88 9.71
C GLN A 480 -20.38 -20.73 10.60
N GLU A 481 -19.09 -20.83 10.27
CA GLU A 481 -18.10 -21.60 11.03
C GLU A 481 -17.84 -20.99 12.41
N LEU A 482 -17.79 -19.66 12.49
CA LEU A 482 -17.45 -18.91 13.69
C LEU A 482 -18.58 -18.84 14.73
N GLY A 483 -19.84 -19.00 14.30
CA GLY A 483 -21.01 -19.04 15.18
C GLY A 483 -21.30 -17.74 15.93
N GLU A 484 -22.08 -17.82 17.02
CA GLU A 484 -22.34 -16.69 17.90
C GLU A 484 -21.12 -16.41 18.79
N MET A 485 -20.75 -15.12 18.89
CA MET A 485 -19.67 -14.64 19.75
C MET A 485 -20.20 -13.67 20.79
N THR A 486 -19.51 -13.59 21.93
CA THR A 486 -19.80 -12.54 22.91
C THR A 486 -19.24 -11.19 22.43
N SER A 487 -19.73 -10.09 23.02
CA SER A 487 -19.22 -8.75 22.73
C SER A 487 -17.72 -8.61 23.04
N GLU A 488 -17.25 -9.28 24.08
CA GLU A 488 -15.86 -9.29 24.50
C GLU A 488 -14.97 -10.04 23.50
N GLU A 489 -15.41 -11.23 23.05
CA GLU A 489 -14.73 -12.03 22.04
C GLU A 489 -14.60 -11.24 20.73
N GLU A 490 -15.71 -10.66 20.24
CA GLU A 490 -15.71 -9.87 19.01
C GLU A 490 -14.78 -8.66 19.12
N SER A 491 -14.77 -7.97 20.26
CA SER A 491 -13.90 -6.81 20.46
C SER A 491 -12.41 -7.17 20.42
N ILE A 492 -11.99 -8.29 21.01
CA ILE A 492 -10.58 -8.74 20.97
C ILE A 492 -10.17 -9.07 19.54
N LEU A 493 -10.99 -9.84 18.82
CA LEU A 493 -10.71 -10.25 17.44
C LEU A 493 -10.65 -9.04 16.50
N GLN A 494 -11.52 -8.05 16.70
CA GLN A 494 -11.51 -6.81 15.94
C GLN A 494 -10.20 -6.01 16.13
N TYR A 495 -9.69 -5.86 17.36
CA TYR A 495 -8.40 -5.20 17.57
C TYR A 495 -7.24 -6.01 16.99
N LEU A 496 -7.22 -7.33 17.24
CA LEU A 496 -6.19 -8.22 16.73
C LEU A 496 -6.12 -8.18 15.20
N SER A 497 -7.26 -8.02 14.52
CA SER A 497 -7.34 -7.93 13.04
C SER A 497 -6.62 -6.73 12.43
N CYS A 498 -6.27 -5.71 13.24
CA CYS A 498 -5.50 -4.55 12.80
C CYS A 498 -3.98 -4.76 12.84
N PHE A 499 -3.50 -5.91 13.32
CA PHE A 499 -2.08 -6.26 13.41
C PHE A 499 -1.67 -7.32 12.39
N HIS A 500 -0.41 -7.26 11.95
CA HIS A 500 0.18 -8.21 11.00
C HIS A 500 1.16 -9.20 11.67
N LYS A 501 1.50 -8.97 12.93
CA LYS A 501 2.42 -9.78 13.73
C LYS A 501 1.71 -10.24 15.02
N PRO A 502 2.18 -11.32 15.65
CA PRO A 502 1.75 -11.69 16.99
C PRO A 502 1.93 -10.52 17.96
N ILE A 503 0.97 -10.30 18.86
CA ILE A 503 0.99 -9.18 19.81
C ILE A 503 0.91 -9.65 21.25
N SER A 504 1.54 -8.91 22.16
CA SER A 504 1.52 -9.27 23.58
C SER A 504 0.11 -9.18 24.17
N MET A 505 -0.21 -10.11 25.09
CA MET A 505 -1.49 -10.09 25.81
C MET A 505 -1.70 -8.79 26.60
N ARG A 506 -0.62 -8.19 27.11
CA ARG A 506 -0.66 -6.91 27.83
C ARG A 506 -1.13 -5.76 26.93
N LEU A 507 -0.62 -5.70 25.69
CA LEU A 507 -1.05 -4.69 24.73
C LEU A 507 -2.54 -4.82 24.37
N LEU A 508 -3.02 -6.06 24.18
CA LEU A 508 -4.46 -6.32 23.95
C LEU A 508 -5.33 -5.89 25.13
N ALA A 509 -4.91 -6.19 26.35
CA ALA A 509 -5.62 -5.78 27.57
C ALA A 509 -5.73 -4.25 27.67
N ASP A 510 -4.63 -3.55 27.40
CA ASP A 510 -4.60 -2.08 27.41
C ASP A 510 -5.51 -1.47 26.33
N LEU A 511 -5.51 -2.02 25.11
CA LEU A 511 -6.34 -1.52 24.00
C LEU A 511 -7.84 -1.76 24.21
N THR A 512 -8.19 -2.89 24.83
CA THR A 512 -9.59 -3.22 25.15
C THR A 512 -10.07 -2.59 26.46
N ALA A 513 -9.16 -2.01 27.25
CA ALA A 513 -9.42 -1.50 28.61
C ALA A 513 -10.02 -2.56 29.54
N VAL A 514 -9.59 -3.82 29.38
CA VAL A 514 -10.02 -4.97 30.19
C VAL A 514 -8.83 -5.46 31.02
N ASN A 515 -9.07 -5.96 32.23
CA ASN A 515 -8.00 -6.53 33.05
C ASN A 515 -7.45 -7.83 32.44
N LEU A 516 -6.17 -8.11 32.70
CA LEU A 516 -5.46 -9.23 32.09
C LEU A 516 -6.10 -10.60 32.40
N GLU A 517 -6.71 -10.77 33.58
CA GLU A 517 -7.41 -12.01 33.98
C GLU A 517 -8.63 -12.30 33.09
N MET A 518 -9.48 -11.31 32.82
CA MET A 518 -10.65 -11.49 31.96
C MET A 518 -10.23 -11.69 30.50
N VAL A 519 -9.21 -10.97 30.03
CA VAL A 519 -8.64 -11.17 28.69
C VAL A 519 -8.12 -12.60 28.54
N THR A 520 -7.42 -13.13 29.55
CA THR A 520 -6.92 -14.51 29.53
C THR A 520 -8.07 -15.51 29.38
N GLY A 521 -9.14 -15.38 30.18
CA GLY A 521 -10.31 -16.26 30.06
C GLY A 521 -10.99 -16.20 28.68
N THR A 522 -11.06 -15.01 28.06
CA THR A 522 -11.60 -14.85 26.70
C THR A 522 -10.66 -15.45 25.64
N LEU A 523 -9.35 -15.29 25.79
CA LEU A 523 -8.34 -15.88 24.90
C LEU A 523 -8.34 -17.41 24.98
N ASP A 524 -8.53 -17.98 26.18
CA ASP A 524 -8.67 -19.42 26.37
C ASP A 524 -9.91 -19.94 25.63
N SER A 525 -11.08 -19.30 25.79
CA SER A 525 -12.31 -19.62 25.04
C SER A 525 -12.10 -19.59 23.53
N LEU A 526 -11.45 -18.53 23.01
CA LEU A 526 -11.17 -18.38 21.58
C LEU A 526 -10.12 -19.38 21.06
N SER A 527 -9.19 -19.80 21.90
CA SER A 527 -8.20 -20.83 21.58
C SER A 527 -8.82 -22.23 21.58
N GLU A 528 -9.74 -22.52 22.52
CA GLU A 528 -10.55 -23.75 22.52
C GLU A 528 -11.43 -23.87 21.27
N LYS A 529 -11.97 -22.74 20.79
CA LYS A 529 -12.67 -22.65 19.49
C LYS A 529 -11.74 -22.77 18.28
N GLY A 530 -10.42 -22.79 18.47
CA GLY A 530 -9.41 -22.89 17.40
C GLY A 530 -9.26 -21.64 16.54
N ILE A 531 -9.74 -20.48 17.03
CA ILE A 531 -9.70 -19.19 16.32
C ILE A 531 -8.35 -18.52 16.52
N LEU A 532 -7.83 -18.57 17.75
CA LEU A 532 -6.57 -17.94 18.15
C LEU A 532 -5.53 -18.99 18.52
N ARG A 533 -4.26 -18.58 18.44
CA ARG A 533 -3.11 -19.34 18.94
C ARG A 533 -2.28 -18.44 19.85
N LEU A 534 -1.78 -19.03 20.93
CA LEU A 534 -0.80 -18.42 21.82
C LEU A 534 0.61 -18.86 21.40
N GLU A 535 1.52 -17.89 21.29
CA GLU A 535 2.93 -18.09 20.98
C GLU A 535 3.79 -17.59 22.14
N GLU A 536 4.70 -18.45 22.61
CA GLU A 536 5.58 -18.19 23.74
C GLU A 536 7.00 -17.94 23.22
N GLU A 537 7.48 -16.70 23.36
CA GLU A 537 8.85 -16.30 23.03
C GLU A 537 9.55 -15.81 24.31
N GLY A 538 10.32 -16.70 24.94
CA GLY A 538 10.99 -16.40 26.21
C GLY A 538 9.97 -16.20 27.34
N GLU A 539 9.92 -15.01 27.92
CA GLU A 539 8.93 -14.64 28.96
C GLU A 539 7.68 -13.93 28.38
N LEU A 540 7.64 -13.70 27.06
CA LEU A 540 6.56 -12.98 26.40
C LEU A 540 5.55 -13.96 25.80
N LEU A 541 4.29 -13.81 26.21
CA LEU A 541 3.14 -14.49 25.62
C LEU A 541 2.47 -13.56 24.62
N SER A 542 2.43 -14.01 23.38
CA SER A 542 1.83 -13.30 22.25
C SER A 542 0.65 -14.07 21.67
N VAL A 543 -0.24 -13.34 21.01
CA VAL A 543 -1.51 -13.83 20.46
C VAL A 543 -1.54 -13.53 18.98
N CYS A 544 -1.96 -14.51 18.18
CA CYS A 544 -2.22 -14.34 16.75
C CYS A 544 -3.45 -15.15 16.33
N PHE A 545 -3.98 -14.85 15.13
CA PHE A 545 -5.01 -15.69 14.53
C PHE A 545 -4.41 -17.03 14.13
N ASN A 546 -5.13 -18.11 14.45
CA ASN A 546 -4.76 -19.44 14.00
C ASN A 546 -4.86 -19.58 12.47
N LYS A 547 -5.89 -18.95 11.87
CA LYS A 547 -6.11 -18.89 10.42
C LYS A 547 -6.08 -17.45 9.92
N GLN A 548 -5.27 -17.15 8.90
CA GLN A 548 -5.11 -15.77 8.39
C GLN A 548 -6.42 -15.18 7.87
N LEU A 549 -7.24 -15.99 7.18
CA LEU A 549 -8.53 -15.54 6.64
C LEU A 549 -9.51 -15.07 7.73
N VAL A 550 -9.43 -15.62 8.93
CA VAL A 550 -10.29 -15.18 10.05
C VAL A 550 -9.91 -13.77 10.47
N GLY A 551 -8.61 -13.45 10.55
CA GLY A 551 -8.15 -12.09 10.81
C GLY A 551 -8.59 -11.10 9.73
N MET A 552 -8.45 -11.47 8.46
CA MET A 552 -8.94 -10.64 7.34
C MET A 552 -10.46 -10.44 7.39
N TYR A 553 -11.22 -11.45 7.82
CA TYR A 553 -12.67 -11.39 7.93
C TYR A 553 -13.09 -10.37 8.99
N PHE A 554 -12.53 -10.43 10.19
CA PHE A 554 -12.80 -9.43 11.23
C PHE A 554 -12.37 -8.02 10.83
N TYR A 555 -11.24 -7.88 10.14
CA TYR A 555 -10.82 -6.58 9.63
C TYR A 555 -11.81 -6.01 8.60
N GLN A 556 -12.36 -6.86 7.74
CA GLN A 556 -13.34 -6.47 6.73
C GLN A 556 -14.67 -6.02 7.33
N LEU A 557 -15.11 -6.64 8.43
CA LEU A 557 -16.31 -6.25 9.18
C LEU A 557 -16.22 -4.86 9.80
N LEU A 558 -15.01 -4.35 10.05
CA LEU A 558 -14.84 -3.00 10.60
C LEU A 558 -15.29 -1.93 9.60
N SER A 559 -16.17 -1.05 10.06
CA SER A 559 -16.49 0.17 9.31
C SER A 559 -15.24 1.06 9.14
N PRO A 560 -15.17 1.92 8.11
CA PRO A 560 -14.04 2.82 7.93
C PRO A 560 -13.73 3.69 9.15
N ALA A 561 -14.76 4.07 9.92
CA ALA A 561 -14.62 4.82 11.16
C ALA A 561 -13.97 3.99 12.28
N ARG A 562 -14.40 2.72 12.46
CA ARG A 562 -13.82 1.81 13.45
C ARG A 562 -12.37 1.47 13.12
N ARG A 563 -12.05 1.19 11.84
CA ARG A 563 -10.67 0.95 11.40
C ARG A 563 -9.76 2.12 11.77
N ARG A 564 -10.17 3.35 11.44
CA ARG A 564 -9.38 4.55 11.77
C ARG A 564 -9.20 4.72 13.27
N LEU A 565 -10.26 4.49 14.06
CA LEU A 565 -10.21 4.58 15.50
C LEU A 565 -9.23 3.57 16.11
N PHE A 566 -9.33 2.31 15.73
CA PHE A 566 -8.47 1.24 16.26
C PHE A 566 -7.02 1.46 15.87
N HIS A 567 -6.73 1.75 14.61
CA HIS A 567 -5.38 2.10 14.17
C HIS A 567 -4.82 3.32 14.91
N GLN A 568 -5.66 4.31 15.23
CA GLN A 568 -5.24 5.48 16.01
C GLN A 568 -4.92 5.15 17.48
N GLN A 569 -5.66 4.23 18.10
CA GLN A 569 -5.41 3.76 19.46
C GLN A 569 -4.17 2.88 19.53
N ILE A 570 -4.03 1.97 18.58
CA ILE A 570 -2.84 1.12 18.40
C ILE A 570 -1.60 1.98 18.24
N ALA A 571 -1.62 2.94 17.30
CA ALA A 571 -0.47 3.83 17.06
C ALA A 571 -0.02 4.58 18.31
N LYS A 572 -0.97 5.12 19.09
CA LYS A 572 -0.67 5.81 20.35
C LYS A 572 -0.06 4.88 21.38
N LYS A 573 -0.58 3.65 21.50
CA LYS A 573 -0.11 2.70 22.49
C LYS A 573 1.29 2.16 22.16
N LEU A 574 1.56 1.91 20.88
CA LEU A 574 2.90 1.56 20.41
C LEU A 574 3.90 2.71 20.60
N GLU A 575 3.46 3.95 20.38
CA GLU A 575 4.28 5.14 20.65
C GLU A 575 4.63 5.30 22.14
N GLU A 576 3.73 4.98 23.07
CA GLU A 576 4.03 4.99 24.52
C GLU A 576 5.11 3.97 24.92
N THR A 577 5.20 2.84 24.20
CA THR A 577 6.18 1.78 24.45
C THR A 577 7.50 1.95 23.70
N LEU A 578 7.66 3.05 22.94
CA LEU A 578 8.83 3.29 22.11
C LEU A 578 10.13 3.41 22.93
N GLU A 579 10.08 4.01 24.13
CA GLU A 579 11.25 4.17 24.99
C GLU A 579 11.86 2.83 25.43
N ASP A 580 11.08 1.74 25.40
CA ASP A 580 11.50 0.41 25.80
C ASP A 580 12.02 -0.45 24.62
N SER A 581 11.99 0.06 23.38
CA SER A 581 12.33 -0.70 22.17
C SER A 581 13.60 -0.19 21.50
N THR A 582 14.51 -1.11 21.16
CA THR A 582 15.73 -0.83 20.38
C THR A 582 15.57 -1.17 18.89
N ASP A 583 14.40 -1.65 18.46
CA ASP A 583 14.13 -2.04 17.06
C ASP A 583 13.74 -0.83 16.19
N LEU A 584 14.61 -0.45 15.25
CA LEU A 584 14.35 0.59 14.25
C LEU A 584 13.07 0.35 13.44
N LEU A 585 12.72 -0.90 13.13
CA LEU A 585 11.52 -1.23 12.36
C LEU A 585 10.23 -0.90 13.12
N PHE A 586 10.32 -0.70 14.44
CA PHE A 586 9.19 -0.27 15.24
C PHE A 586 8.65 1.11 14.81
N TYR A 587 9.51 2.02 14.34
CA TYR A 587 9.08 3.28 13.76
C TYR A 587 8.22 3.10 12.50
N LYS A 588 8.55 2.11 11.65
CA LYS A 588 7.77 1.79 10.45
C LYS A 588 6.40 1.24 10.81
N GLU A 589 6.32 0.43 11.86
CA GLU A 589 5.05 -0.09 12.37
C GLU A 589 4.16 1.04 12.88
N ILE A 590 4.68 1.92 13.73
CA ILE A 590 3.93 3.09 14.23
C ILE A 590 3.47 3.98 13.07
N ALA A 591 4.35 4.24 12.09
CA ALA A 591 4.03 5.03 10.91
C ALA A 591 2.90 4.40 10.09
N TYR A 592 2.90 3.07 9.92
CA TYR A 592 1.83 2.34 9.24
C TYR A 592 0.50 2.50 9.97
N GLN A 593 0.47 2.35 11.30
CA GLN A 593 -0.75 2.48 12.10
C GLN A 593 -1.34 3.91 11.97
N TYR A 594 -0.51 4.95 12.07
CA TYR A 594 -0.95 6.34 11.84
C TYR A 594 -1.43 6.60 10.40
N LYS A 595 -0.84 5.93 9.40
CA LYS A 595 -1.29 6.04 8.01
C LYS A 595 -2.69 5.45 7.84
N GLN A 596 -2.95 4.27 8.40
CA GLN A 596 -4.27 3.64 8.36
C GLN A 596 -5.33 4.46 9.12
N SER A 597 -4.94 5.18 10.18
CA SER A 597 -5.83 6.10 10.89
C SER A 597 -6.09 7.43 10.18
N GLN A 598 -5.47 7.68 9.01
CA GLN A 598 -5.49 8.94 8.28
C GLN A 598 -4.80 10.12 9.00
N ASN A 599 -3.96 9.84 10.00
CA ASN A 599 -3.10 10.83 10.65
C ASN A 599 -1.76 10.94 9.90
N LEU A 600 -1.83 11.47 8.68
CA LEU A 600 -0.74 11.44 7.70
C LEU A 600 0.50 12.22 8.15
N LEU A 601 0.34 13.31 8.91
CA LEU A 601 1.47 14.09 9.44
C LEU A 601 2.24 13.30 10.51
N ARG A 602 1.53 12.63 11.44
CA ARG A 602 2.19 11.81 12.46
C ARG A 602 2.87 10.58 11.84
N SER A 603 2.23 9.97 10.84
CA SER A 603 2.83 8.91 10.02
C SER A 603 4.15 9.37 9.39
N LEU A 604 4.15 10.50 8.67
CA LEU A 604 5.37 11.05 8.06
C LEU A 604 6.44 11.39 9.10
N SER A 605 6.06 11.90 10.28
CA SER A 605 7.01 12.17 11.37
C SER A 605 7.78 10.91 11.78
N PHE A 606 7.09 9.79 11.93
CA PHE A 606 7.71 8.52 12.32
C PHE A 606 8.56 7.91 11.20
N GLU A 607 8.15 8.06 9.93
CA GLU A 607 9.01 7.66 8.82
C GLU A 607 10.30 8.50 8.72
N LEU A 608 10.22 9.79 9.07
CA LEU A 608 11.40 10.66 9.15
C LEU A 608 12.30 10.31 10.34
N ASN A 609 11.73 9.95 11.49
CA ASN A 609 12.52 9.47 12.65
C ASN A 609 13.33 8.22 12.26
N TYR A 610 12.69 7.24 11.62
CA TYR A 610 13.38 6.04 11.13
C TYR A 610 14.59 6.39 10.24
N LEU A 611 14.40 7.31 9.29
CA LEU A 611 15.48 7.72 8.40
C LEU A 611 16.56 8.54 9.13
N GLU A 612 16.17 9.37 10.09
CA GLU A 612 17.09 10.17 10.90
C GLU A 612 18.03 9.29 11.72
N GLU A 613 17.52 8.26 12.39
CA GLU A 613 18.32 7.30 13.15
C GLU A 613 19.31 6.53 12.26
N ILE A 614 18.87 6.07 11.09
CA ILE A 614 19.76 5.40 10.11
C ILE A 614 20.88 6.34 9.65
N LEU A 615 20.53 7.57 9.27
CA LEU A 615 21.52 8.56 8.85
C LEU A 615 22.42 9.01 10.02
N GLN A 616 21.98 8.93 11.27
CA GLN A 616 22.82 9.25 12.42
C GLN A 616 23.94 8.21 12.58
N LEU A 617 23.62 6.92 12.47
CA LEU A 617 24.58 5.83 12.54
C LEU A 617 25.62 5.86 11.41
N GLU A 618 25.17 6.12 10.18
CA GLU A 618 26.03 6.03 8.99
C GLU A 618 26.72 7.36 8.62
N HIS A 619 26.10 8.50 8.93
CA HIS A 619 26.43 9.78 8.31
C HIS A 619 26.78 10.92 9.26
N GLU A 620 26.92 10.70 10.58
CA GLU A 620 27.45 11.73 11.49
C GLU A 620 28.97 11.56 11.67
N LEU A 621 29.75 12.61 11.37
CA LEU A 621 31.23 12.56 11.41
C LEU A 621 31.77 12.42 12.84
N PHE A 622 31.21 13.22 13.74
CA PHE A 622 31.56 13.28 15.14
C PHE A 622 30.25 13.38 15.93
N PRO A 623 29.53 12.26 16.08
CA PRO A 623 28.29 12.20 16.85
C PRO A 623 28.54 12.43 18.35
N ILE A 624 27.50 12.81 19.05
CA ILE A 624 27.51 12.97 20.52
C ILE A 624 26.85 11.72 21.11
N PHE A 625 27.61 10.62 21.23
CA PHE A 625 27.11 9.37 21.81
C PHE A 625 27.36 9.28 23.32
N TYR A 626 26.43 8.63 24.03
CA TYR A 626 26.61 8.21 25.42
C TYR A 626 27.31 6.85 25.46
N LYS A 627 28.32 6.69 26.32
CA LYS A 627 28.85 5.37 26.71
C LYS A 627 27.77 4.62 27.51
N GLY A 628 26.88 3.90 26.85
CA GLY A 628 25.88 3.10 27.57
C GLY A 628 24.88 2.29 26.75
N GLU A 629 24.64 2.57 25.48
CA GLU A 629 23.71 1.79 24.64
C GLU A 629 24.46 1.15 23.47
N GLU A 630 25.30 0.17 23.83
CA GLU A 630 25.79 -0.84 22.89
C GLU A 630 24.79 -2.00 22.88
N GLU A 631 23.64 -1.80 22.26
CA GLU A 631 23.01 -2.91 21.57
C GLU A 631 23.16 -2.64 20.09
N GLN A 632 23.81 -3.57 19.40
CA GLN A 632 23.83 -3.59 17.94
C GLN A 632 22.37 -3.48 17.51
N VAL A 633 21.99 -2.35 16.95
CA VAL A 633 20.67 -2.21 16.33
C VAL A 633 20.69 -3.15 15.14
N VAL A 634 20.16 -4.36 15.36
CA VAL A 634 20.10 -5.40 14.36
C VAL A 634 19.02 -4.98 13.37
N ASP A 635 19.45 -4.35 12.28
CA ASP A 635 18.59 -4.26 11.10
C ASP A 635 18.30 -5.69 10.64
N GLY A 636 17.04 -6.09 10.76
CA GLY A 636 16.58 -7.41 10.40
C GLY A 636 16.94 -7.73 8.94
N ALA A 637 17.98 -8.54 8.76
CA ALA A 637 18.31 -9.29 7.55
C ALA A 637 18.51 -8.54 6.21
N ASN A 638 18.54 -7.20 6.14
CA ASN A 638 18.79 -6.49 4.88
C ASN A 638 20.16 -5.77 4.87
N SER A 639 21.13 -6.45 4.26
CA SER A 639 22.39 -5.84 3.84
C SER A 639 22.14 -4.76 2.77
N HIS A 640 22.47 -3.50 3.09
CA HIS A 640 22.29 -2.26 2.29
C HIS A 640 20.84 -1.74 2.19
N LEU A 641 20.50 -0.82 3.09
CA LEU A 641 19.29 -0.01 2.98
C LEU A 641 19.38 0.94 1.77
N ASP A 642 18.36 0.92 0.91
CA ASP A 642 18.27 1.88 -0.21
C ASP A 642 17.79 3.25 0.29
N ILE A 643 18.73 4.04 0.83
CA ILE A 643 18.48 5.40 1.34
C ILE A 643 17.94 6.31 0.24
N ILE A 644 18.39 6.13 -1.01
CA ILE A 644 17.93 6.92 -2.14
C ILE A 644 16.47 6.60 -2.44
N GLY A 645 16.11 5.31 -2.42
CA GLY A 645 14.72 4.83 -2.54
C GLY A 645 13.83 5.41 -1.45
N GLU A 646 14.27 5.37 -0.18
CA GLU A 646 13.53 5.92 0.96
C GLU A 646 13.37 7.45 0.89
N LEU A 647 14.43 8.20 0.55
CA LEU A 647 14.36 9.65 0.33
C LEU A 647 13.39 9.99 -0.80
N THR A 648 13.42 9.23 -1.90
CA THR A 648 12.52 9.44 -3.05
C THR A 648 11.07 9.18 -2.66
N ARG A 649 10.81 8.09 -1.93
CA ARG A 649 9.48 7.74 -1.40
C ARG A 649 8.94 8.83 -0.48
N LEU A 650 9.76 9.31 0.45
CA LEU A 650 9.40 10.39 1.38
C LEU A 650 9.18 11.72 0.67
N SER A 651 9.99 12.04 -0.35
CA SER A 651 9.80 13.21 -1.20
C SER A 651 8.41 13.24 -1.82
N GLN A 652 8.00 12.11 -2.40
CA GLN A 652 6.68 11.95 -2.99
C GLN A 652 5.59 12.13 -1.94
N GLN A 653 5.73 11.51 -0.76
CA GLN A 653 4.76 11.64 0.33
C GLN A 653 4.63 13.07 0.85
N VAL A 654 5.73 13.82 0.99
CA VAL A 654 5.69 15.24 1.35
C VAL A 654 4.93 16.04 0.28
N ASN A 655 5.22 15.80 -1.01
CA ASN A 655 4.57 16.50 -2.12
C ASN A 655 3.07 16.18 -2.23
N ASP A 656 2.66 14.93 -2.00
CA ASP A 656 1.26 14.50 -2.00
C ASP A 656 0.44 15.18 -0.88
N LEU A 657 1.09 15.51 0.25
CA LEU A 657 0.48 16.22 1.36
C LEU A 657 0.38 17.74 1.15
N PHE A 658 1.17 18.30 0.23
CA PHE A 658 1.25 19.75 -0.01
C PHE A 658 -0.12 20.41 -0.31
N PRO A 659 -0.98 19.89 -1.22
CA PRO A 659 -2.25 20.55 -1.55
C PRO A 659 -3.18 20.71 -0.33
N ARG A 660 -3.10 19.77 0.62
CA ARG A 660 -3.95 19.72 1.82
C ARG A 660 -3.36 20.50 3.00
N TYR A 661 -2.04 20.50 3.16
CA TYR A 661 -1.38 20.99 4.39
C TYR A 661 -0.40 22.17 4.18
N GLN A 662 -0.33 22.80 3.00
CA GLN A 662 0.63 23.89 2.71
C GLN A 662 0.68 25.06 3.73
N LYS A 663 -0.41 25.31 4.47
CA LYS A 663 -0.48 26.38 5.50
C LYS A 663 -0.30 25.84 6.94
N ASP A 664 -0.23 24.53 7.11
CA ASP A 664 -0.09 23.86 8.39
C ASP A 664 1.36 23.99 8.90
N LYS A 665 1.53 24.32 10.19
CA LYS A 665 2.86 24.53 10.79
C LYS A 665 3.61 23.21 10.96
N ASP A 666 2.91 22.14 11.33
CA ASP A 666 3.50 20.83 11.55
C ASP A 666 3.97 20.25 10.21
N TYR A 667 3.19 20.44 9.15
CA TYR A 667 3.62 20.08 7.79
C TYR A 667 4.89 20.83 7.36
N LYS A 668 4.95 22.15 7.55
CA LYS A 668 6.16 22.94 7.24
C LYS A 668 7.37 22.47 8.05
N TYR A 669 7.17 22.11 9.31
CA TYR A 669 8.21 21.53 10.15
C TYR A 669 8.69 20.18 9.61
N LEU A 670 7.79 19.27 9.24
CA LEU A 670 8.14 17.98 8.63
C LEU A 670 8.84 18.15 7.27
N GLN A 671 8.42 19.13 6.47
CA GLN A 671 9.09 19.48 5.21
C GLN A 671 10.51 19.97 5.46
N LEU A 672 10.71 20.81 6.48
CA LEU A 672 12.03 21.25 6.93
C LEU A 672 12.89 20.05 7.36
N ARG A 673 12.34 19.12 8.16
CA ARG A 673 13.04 17.89 8.58
C ARG A 673 13.48 17.05 7.37
N TYR A 674 12.57 16.78 6.44
CA TYR A 674 12.89 16.06 5.21
C TYR A 674 14.01 16.73 4.40
N LEU A 675 13.91 18.05 4.16
CA LEU A 675 14.93 18.80 3.42
C LEU A 675 16.29 18.78 4.10
N TYR A 676 16.31 18.75 5.44
CA TYR A 676 17.54 18.60 6.20
C TYR A 676 18.18 17.23 5.97
N LEU A 677 17.41 16.13 6.06
CA LEU A 677 17.93 14.77 5.82
C LEU A 677 18.42 14.60 4.37
N GLU A 678 17.65 15.06 3.38
CA GLU A 678 18.05 15.02 1.96
C GLU A 678 19.30 15.87 1.70
N GLY A 679 19.34 17.09 2.26
CA GLY A 679 20.44 18.02 2.09
C GLY A 679 21.73 17.49 2.70
N ARG A 680 21.66 16.99 3.93
CA ARG A 680 22.77 16.36 4.65
C ARG A 680 23.32 15.15 3.88
N TYR A 681 22.45 14.24 3.44
CA TYR A 681 22.86 13.08 2.66
C TYR A 681 23.56 13.49 1.36
N SER A 682 22.95 14.40 0.59
CA SER A 682 23.49 14.86 -0.70
C SER A 682 24.83 15.58 -0.56
N ILE A 683 25.04 16.40 0.49
CA ILE A 683 26.34 17.02 0.74
C ILE A 683 27.39 15.96 1.04
N ARG A 684 27.03 14.93 1.83
CA ARG A 684 27.98 13.90 2.23
C ARG A 684 28.38 12.97 1.10
N THR A 685 27.47 12.65 0.19
CA THR A 685 27.74 11.80 -0.98
C THR A 685 28.37 12.56 -2.15
N GLY A 686 28.55 13.88 -2.03
CA GLY A 686 29.19 14.72 -3.05
C GLY A 686 28.21 15.35 -4.07
N GLU A 687 26.90 15.15 -3.93
CA GLU A 687 25.86 15.84 -4.72
C GLU A 687 25.63 17.28 -4.23
N TYR A 688 26.69 18.09 -4.23
CA TYR A 688 26.73 19.40 -3.55
C TYR A 688 25.63 20.36 -4.01
N GLN A 689 25.34 20.44 -5.32
CA GLN A 689 24.31 21.37 -5.83
C GLN A 689 22.93 21.07 -5.23
N LYS A 690 22.55 19.79 -5.20
CA LYS A 690 21.28 19.33 -4.63
C LYS A 690 21.27 19.57 -3.12
N GLY A 691 22.37 19.22 -2.46
CA GLY A 691 22.53 19.36 -1.02
C GLY A 691 22.43 20.79 -0.52
N ILE A 692 23.18 21.72 -1.13
CA ILE A 692 23.17 23.14 -0.76
C ILE A 692 21.79 23.75 -0.99
N HIS A 693 21.14 23.45 -2.11
CA HIS A 693 19.80 23.96 -2.39
C HIS A 693 18.78 23.52 -1.34
N ALA A 694 18.85 22.27 -0.89
CA ALA A 694 18.01 21.76 0.19
C ALA A 694 18.32 22.47 1.52
N ILE A 695 19.60 22.58 1.90
CA ILE A 695 20.02 23.20 3.17
C ILE A 695 19.72 24.72 3.21
N GLN A 696 19.84 25.44 2.10
CA GLN A 696 19.42 26.84 2.04
C GLN A 696 17.93 27.01 2.32
N LYS A 697 17.09 26.08 1.83
CA LYS A 697 15.67 26.04 2.19
C LYS A 697 15.47 25.75 3.68
N VAL A 698 16.23 24.79 4.25
CA VAL A 698 16.22 24.51 5.70
C VAL A 698 16.51 25.77 6.50
N ILE A 699 17.56 26.52 6.18
CA ILE A 699 17.90 27.78 6.86
C ILE A 699 16.74 28.79 6.76
N SER A 700 16.12 28.90 5.58
CA SER A 700 14.99 29.82 5.38
C SER A 700 13.76 29.42 6.21
N TYR A 701 13.38 28.14 6.21
CA TYR A 701 12.25 27.63 6.98
C TYR A 701 12.53 27.65 8.48
N ALA A 702 13.75 27.32 8.90
CA ALA A 702 14.15 27.38 10.30
C ALA A 702 14.01 28.79 10.87
N ARG A 703 14.38 29.83 10.10
CA ARG A 703 14.16 31.24 10.46
C ARG A 703 12.67 31.61 10.50
N GLU A 704 11.88 31.19 9.51
CA GLU A 704 10.44 31.46 9.46
C GLU A 704 9.70 30.83 10.65
N LEU A 705 10.03 29.57 10.96
CA LEU A 705 9.41 28.78 12.02
C LEU A 705 10.03 29.00 13.41
N LYS A 706 11.15 29.74 13.48
CA LYS A 706 11.96 29.97 14.71
C LYS A 706 12.51 28.69 15.34
N HIS A 707 12.90 27.72 14.53
CA HIS A 707 13.61 26.51 14.97
C HIS A 707 15.13 26.74 14.96
N LEU A 708 15.67 27.17 16.11
CA LEU A 708 17.09 27.48 16.26
C LEU A 708 18.00 26.26 16.04
N ASP A 709 17.59 25.07 16.47
CA ASP A 709 18.41 23.86 16.33
C ASP A 709 18.65 23.53 14.85
N TYR A 710 17.58 23.49 14.04
CA TYR A 710 17.69 23.28 12.60
C TYR A 710 18.40 24.43 11.86
N LEU A 711 18.38 25.64 12.41
CA LEU A 711 19.14 26.76 11.86
C LEU A 711 20.65 26.53 12.02
N LEU A 712 21.08 26.16 13.24
CA LEU A 712 22.48 25.83 13.54
C LEU A 712 22.94 24.59 12.77
N GLU A 713 22.07 23.59 12.65
CA GLU A 713 22.31 22.40 11.82
C GLU A 713 22.47 22.74 10.35
N GLY A 714 21.63 23.62 9.81
CA GLY A 714 21.74 24.11 8.45
C GLY A 714 23.10 24.79 8.19
N TYR A 715 23.53 25.67 9.09
CA TYR A 715 24.87 26.29 8.97
C TYR A 715 25.98 25.25 9.04
N ARG A 716 25.86 24.26 9.93
CA ARG A 716 26.82 23.17 10.09
C ARG A 716 27.01 22.38 8.79
N GLN A 717 25.92 22.05 8.09
CA GLN A 717 26.01 21.37 6.80
C GLN A 717 26.68 22.22 5.71
N ILE A 718 26.42 23.53 5.68
CA ILE A 718 27.14 24.44 4.75
C ILE A 718 28.64 24.52 5.09
N ILE A 719 29.00 24.55 6.38
CA ILE A 719 30.41 24.51 6.80
C ILE A 719 31.06 23.20 6.36
N TYR A 720 30.38 22.05 6.49
CA TYR A 720 30.89 20.76 6.00
C TYR A 720 31.08 20.75 4.49
N TYR A 721 30.15 21.33 3.72
CA TYR A 721 30.34 21.55 2.29
C TYR A 721 31.59 22.41 1.99
N CYS A 722 31.80 23.50 2.74
CA CYS A 722 32.97 24.37 2.55
C CYS A 722 34.29 23.65 2.84
N ILE A 723 34.29 22.76 3.85
CA ILE A 723 35.46 21.92 4.18
C ILE A 723 35.77 20.96 3.02
N GLN A 724 34.76 20.31 2.47
CA GLN A 724 34.94 19.32 1.38
C GLN A 724 35.33 19.96 0.03
N THR A 725 35.05 21.25 -0.17
CA THR A 725 35.33 21.97 -1.41
C THR A 725 36.44 23.01 -1.31
N GLU A 726 37.08 23.15 -0.15
CA GLU A 726 38.04 24.22 0.18
C GLU A 726 37.48 25.65 -0.07
N ASN A 727 36.16 25.87 0.09
CA ASN A 727 35.55 27.19 -0.03
C ASN A 727 35.74 28.01 1.26
N ILE A 728 36.96 28.50 1.47
CA ILE A 728 37.38 29.24 2.65
C ILE A 728 36.56 30.52 2.86
N SER A 729 36.21 31.24 1.79
CA SER A 729 35.46 32.51 1.87
C SER A 729 34.07 32.33 2.46
N GLU A 730 33.36 31.29 2.05
CA GLU A 730 32.01 31.00 2.53
C GLU A 730 32.05 30.40 3.94
N MET A 731 33.08 29.59 4.25
CA MET A 731 33.31 29.04 5.59
C MET A 731 33.46 30.14 6.65
N ALA A 732 34.20 31.21 6.35
CA ALA A 732 34.38 32.34 7.27
C ALA A 732 33.03 32.94 7.68
N TYR A 733 32.16 33.20 6.69
CA TYR A 733 30.85 33.78 6.92
C TYR A 733 29.95 32.89 7.79
N TYR A 734 29.86 31.59 7.47
CA TYR A 734 28.96 30.68 8.20
C TYR A 734 29.47 30.29 9.59
N THR A 735 30.79 30.22 9.80
CA THR A 735 31.35 29.95 11.14
C THR A 735 31.13 31.13 12.10
N ASP A 736 31.19 32.38 11.61
CA ASP A 736 30.85 33.56 12.40
C ASP A 736 29.35 33.61 12.71
N LEU A 737 28.51 33.45 11.67
CA LEU A 737 27.07 33.48 11.81
C LEU A 737 26.55 32.40 12.78
N ALA A 738 27.05 31.16 12.65
CA ALA A 738 26.66 30.06 13.53
C ALA A 738 27.09 30.27 14.98
N LEU A 739 28.27 30.86 15.21
CA LEU A 739 28.76 31.17 16.55
C LEU A 739 27.92 32.29 17.19
N GLU A 740 27.58 33.34 16.44
CA GLU A 740 26.71 34.42 16.93
C GLU A 740 25.32 33.90 17.32
N ASP A 741 24.68 33.13 16.45
CA ASP A 741 23.35 32.56 16.71
C ASP A 741 23.38 31.55 17.88
N ALA A 742 24.45 30.74 18.00
CA ALA A 742 24.63 29.82 19.12
C ALA A 742 24.80 30.55 20.47
N ILE A 743 25.54 31.67 20.48
CA ILE A 743 25.69 32.53 21.67
C ILE A 743 24.35 33.17 22.04
N GLN A 744 23.61 33.71 21.07
CA GLN A 744 22.28 34.28 21.32
C GLN A 744 21.31 33.25 21.90
N ALA A 745 21.41 31.99 21.46
CA ALA A 745 20.60 30.88 21.97
C ALA A 745 21.05 30.36 23.35
N ASN A 746 22.18 30.82 23.90
CA ASN A 746 22.85 30.23 25.08
C ASN A 746 23.08 28.72 24.96
N ASN A 747 23.31 28.22 23.73
CA ASN A 747 23.54 26.80 23.49
C ASN A 747 25.03 26.48 23.63
N HIS A 748 25.47 26.08 24.83
CA HIS A 748 26.87 25.79 25.12
C HIS A 748 27.48 24.68 24.26
N GLU A 749 26.69 23.68 23.89
CA GLU A 749 27.13 22.57 23.04
C GLU A 749 27.41 23.07 21.62
N ALA A 750 26.48 23.85 21.04
CA ALA A 750 26.66 24.47 19.75
C ALA A 750 27.85 25.44 19.75
N ILE A 751 28.02 26.26 20.79
CA ILE A 751 29.17 27.18 20.92
C ILE A 751 30.49 26.40 20.86
N ALA A 752 30.61 25.31 21.64
CA ALA A 752 31.81 24.49 21.69
C ALA A 752 32.13 23.85 20.33
N LEU A 753 31.12 23.35 19.62
CA LEU A 753 31.26 22.78 18.28
C LEU A 753 31.67 23.85 17.26
N GLN A 754 31.05 25.03 17.28
CA GLN A 754 31.38 26.12 16.36
C GLN A 754 32.79 26.68 16.62
N LEU A 755 33.26 26.71 17.86
CA LEU A 755 34.65 27.06 18.18
C LEU A 755 35.64 26.07 17.53
N ARG A 756 35.34 24.77 17.51
CA ARG A 756 36.17 23.77 16.83
C ARG A 756 36.22 24.02 15.32
N LEU A 757 35.06 24.25 14.69
CA LEU A 757 34.96 24.53 13.25
C LEU A 757 35.66 25.85 12.86
N LYS A 758 35.57 26.88 13.71
CA LYS A 758 36.29 28.14 13.53
C LYS A 758 37.81 27.96 13.72
N GLY A 759 38.22 27.08 14.63
CA GLY A 759 39.62 26.65 14.76
C GLY A 759 40.15 26.02 13.48
N LEU A 760 39.38 25.12 12.85
CA LEU A 760 39.72 24.54 11.55
C LEU A 760 39.78 25.60 10.44
N TYR A 761 38.84 26.56 10.40
CA TYR A 761 38.92 27.67 9.44
C TYR A 761 40.25 28.42 9.56
N TYR A 762 40.66 28.80 10.78
CA TYR A 762 41.93 29.49 11.00
C TYR A 762 43.15 28.64 10.61
N LEU A 763 43.07 27.32 10.84
CA LEU A 763 44.07 26.38 10.34
C LEU A 763 44.17 26.40 8.82
N MET A 764 43.04 26.44 8.10
CA MET A 764 42.99 26.47 6.64
C MET A 764 43.54 27.78 6.04
N VAL A 765 43.41 28.92 6.74
CA VAL A 765 43.99 30.21 6.31
C VAL A 765 45.41 30.46 6.83
N GLY A 766 45.95 29.57 7.66
CA GLY A 766 47.32 29.64 8.17
C GLY A 766 47.51 30.51 9.42
N ASP A 767 46.44 30.90 10.11
CA ASP A 767 46.52 31.60 11.40
C ASP A 767 46.58 30.58 12.55
N GLU A 768 47.78 30.05 12.79
CA GLU A 768 48.01 29.02 13.80
C GLU A 768 47.64 29.50 15.22
N GLU A 769 47.80 30.79 15.52
CA GLU A 769 47.51 31.35 16.84
C GLU A 769 46.01 31.30 17.12
N GLN A 770 45.20 31.82 16.19
CA GLN A 770 43.74 31.78 16.33
C GLN A 770 43.21 30.34 16.26
N ALA A 771 43.78 29.50 15.38
CA ALA A 771 43.40 28.10 15.28
C ALA A 771 43.56 27.39 16.63
N THR A 772 44.77 27.47 17.21
CA THR A 772 45.11 26.86 18.49
C THR A 772 44.22 27.40 19.61
N ARG A 773 44.02 28.72 19.66
CA ARG A 773 43.17 29.37 20.67
C ARG A 773 41.73 28.87 20.63
N HIS A 774 41.14 28.77 19.45
CA HIS A 774 39.75 28.33 19.29
C HIS A 774 39.57 26.84 19.60
N LEU A 775 40.53 25.99 19.20
CA LEU A 775 40.51 24.55 19.51
C LEU A 775 40.60 24.29 21.02
N TYR A 776 41.50 24.95 21.75
CA TYR A 776 41.56 24.82 23.21
C TYR A 776 40.29 25.31 23.89
N ARG A 777 39.72 26.44 23.45
CA ARG A 777 38.44 26.92 24.00
C ARG A 777 37.29 25.94 23.75
N SER A 778 37.27 25.26 22.61
CA SER A 778 36.31 24.19 22.35
C SER A 778 36.48 23.02 23.33
N ILE A 779 37.73 22.56 23.54
CA ILE A 779 38.06 21.50 24.49
C ILE A 779 37.63 21.90 25.91
N ASP A 780 37.95 23.12 26.35
CA ASP A 780 37.58 23.64 27.66
C ASP A 780 36.07 23.62 27.88
N CYS A 781 35.29 24.03 26.86
CA CYS A 781 33.83 23.99 26.92
C CYS A 781 33.27 22.58 27.08
N PHE A 782 33.84 21.59 26.38
CA PHE A 782 33.44 20.18 26.52
C PHE A 782 34.02 19.51 27.78
N SER A 783 34.98 20.16 28.45
CA SER A 783 35.73 19.60 29.58
C SER A 783 35.41 20.20 30.94
N LEU A 784 34.33 20.98 31.06
CA LEU A 784 33.98 21.68 32.31
C LEU A 784 33.74 20.74 33.50
N THR A 785 33.25 19.52 33.24
CA THR A 785 33.03 18.47 34.25
C THR A 785 33.46 17.11 33.71
N ARG A 786 33.77 16.15 34.60
CA ARG A 786 34.12 14.78 34.17
C ARG A 786 33.00 14.11 33.36
N SER A 787 31.75 14.29 33.77
CA SER A 787 30.59 13.78 33.02
C SER A 787 30.46 14.39 31.63
N MET A 788 30.85 15.66 31.44
CA MET A 788 30.90 16.27 30.11
C MET A 788 32.09 15.74 29.28
N GLN A 789 33.25 15.52 29.89
CA GLN A 789 34.39 14.91 29.20
C GLN A 789 34.03 13.52 28.66
N ASP A 790 33.33 12.72 29.44
CA ASP A 790 32.86 11.40 29.02
C ASP A 790 31.80 11.49 27.91
N LYS A 791 30.83 12.41 28.03
CA LYS A 791 29.77 12.64 27.02
C LYS A 791 30.31 13.16 25.68
N TYR A 792 31.34 14.00 25.70
CA TYR A 792 31.84 14.71 24.52
C TYR A 792 33.24 14.25 24.09
N ALA A 793 33.64 13.04 24.49
CA ALA A 793 34.96 12.47 24.19
C ALA A 793 35.31 12.55 22.69
N ILE A 794 34.35 12.25 21.80
CA ILE A 794 34.52 12.32 20.34
C ILE A 794 34.76 13.76 19.86
N GLN A 795 34.08 14.75 20.44
CA GLN A 795 34.28 16.17 20.07
C GLN A 795 35.64 16.68 20.54
N ILE A 796 36.07 16.26 21.74
CA ILE A 796 37.39 16.58 22.29
C ILE A 796 38.48 15.96 21.41
N ALA A 797 38.34 14.68 21.06
CA ALA A 797 39.20 13.96 20.14
C ALA A 797 39.35 14.68 18.79
N ALA A 798 38.25 15.15 18.20
CA ALA A 798 38.28 15.91 16.96
C ALA A 798 39.08 17.23 17.06
N SER A 799 38.97 17.95 18.19
CA SER A 799 39.78 19.16 18.43
C SER A 799 41.27 18.84 18.60
N LEU A 800 41.60 17.76 19.33
CA LEU A 800 42.98 17.30 19.52
C LEU A 800 43.62 16.84 18.21
N ALA A 801 42.86 16.19 17.32
CA ALA A 801 43.34 15.79 16.00
C ALA A 801 43.74 17.01 15.14
N TYR A 802 42.99 18.12 15.18
CA TYR A 802 43.40 19.36 14.50
C TYR A 802 44.64 20.01 15.13
N LEU A 803 44.81 19.89 16.45
CA LEU A 803 46.05 20.32 17.11
C LEU A 803 47.24 19.45 16.69
N ALA A 804 47.05 18.14 16.49
CA ALA A 804 48.07 17.27 15.92
C ALA A 804 48.41 17.65 14.47
N GLU A 805 47.42 18.02 13.65
CA GLU A 805 47.65 18.52 12.28
C GLU A 805 48.51 19.80 12.29
N ILE A 806 48.29 20.73 13.22
CA ILE A 806 49.15 21.91 13.41
C ILE A 806 50.61 21.49 13.68
N GLU A 807 50.82 20.51 14.55
CA GLU A 807 52.17 19.99 14.84
C GLU A 807 52.81 19.30 13.62
N GLN A 808 52.03 18.62 12.77
CA GLN A 808 52.52 18.10 11.49
C GLN A 808 52.97 19.22 10.55
N ILE A 809 52.19 20.31 10.45
CA ILE A 809 52.53 21.47 9.60
C ILE A 809 53.84 22.13 10.09
N ARG A 810 54.07 22.16 11.40
CA ARG A 810 55.32 22.62 12.03
C ARG A 810 56.51 21.68 11.80
N GLY A 811 56.25 20.44 11.40
CA GLY A 811 57.27 19.39 11.22
C GLY A 811 57.60 18.61 12.49
N HIS A 812 56.79 18.76 13.55
CA HIS A 812 56.93 18.02 14.80
C HIS A 812 56.19 16.68 14.74
N PHE A 813 56.56 15.82 13.78
CA PHE A 813 55.80 14.59 13.47
C PHE A 813 55.67 13.63 14.66
N GLN A 814 56.71 13.51 15.49
CA GLN A 814 56.63 12.67 16.69
C GLN A 814 55.60 13.18 17.71
N VAL A 815 55.47 14.50 17.86
CA VAL A 815 54.47 15.10 18.77
C VAL A 815 53.07 14.87 18.21
N ALA A 816 52.89 15.03 16.90
CA ALA A 816 51.62 14.75 16.23
C ALA A 816 51.18 13.29 16.38
N VAL A 817 52.09 12.32 16.23
CA VAL A 817 51.82 10.89 16.47
C VAL A 817 51.36 10.67 17.90
N THR A 818 52.06 11.20 18.90
CA THR A 818 51.68 11.05 20.31
C THR A 818 50.27 11.59 20.59
N HIS A 819 49.93 12.76 20.05
CA HIS A 819 48.59 13.32 20.20
C HIS A 819 47.51 12.46 19.53
N LEU A 820 47.76 11.91 18.34
CA LEU A 820 46.79 11.06 17.63
C LEU A 820 46.63 9.69 18.29
N GLU A 821 47.66 9.14 18.93
CA GLU A 821 47.55 7.95 19.77
C GLU A 821 46.70 8.24 21.02
N GLU A 822 46.85 9.41 21.65
CA GLU A 822 45.99 9.84 22.75
C GLU A 822 44.53 10.02 22.31
N VAL A 823 44.29 10.56 21.11
CA VAL A 823 42.95 10.68 20.50
C VAL A 823 42.28 9.31 20.36
N LEU A 824 42.99 8.31 19.83
CA LEU A 824 42.44 6.94 19.69
C LEU A 824 42.18 6.30 21.06
N ASN A 825 43.02 6.56 22.07
CA ASN A 825 42.79 6.08 23.43
C ASN A 825 41.57 6.72 24.10
N LEU A 826 41.34 8.02 23.85
CA LEU A 826 40.18 8.76 24.39
C LEU A 826 38.86 8.24 23.81
N VAL A 827 38.86 7.96 22.51
CA VAL A 827 37.70 7.42 21.78
C VAL A 827 37.42 5.96 22.17
N GLY A 828 38.47 5.17 22.41
CA GLY A 828 38.38 3.78 22.87
C GLY A 828 38.02 2.78 21.78
N ASP A 829 38.21 1.49 22.05
CA ASP A 829 37.98 0.41 21.06
C ASP A 829 36.51 0.14 20.74
N GLN A 830 35.61 0.64 21.58
CA GLN A 830 34.15 0.53 21.49
C GLN A 830 33.49 1.61 20.63
N ALA A 831 34.24 2.61 20.17
CA ALA A 831 33.67 3.66 19.34
C ALA A 831 33.24 3.13 17.96
N VAL A 832 32.20 3.76 17.40
CA VAL A 832 31.70 3.46 16.05
C VAL A 832 32.85 3.51 15.04
N GLU A 833 33.00 2.45 14.24
CA GLU A 833 34.07 2.31 13.25
C GLU A 833 34.16 3.55 12.33
N SER A 834 33.02 4.17 12.02
CA SER A 834 32.87 5.38 11.21
C SER A 834 33.55 6.63 11.79
N VAL A 835 33.76 6.71 13.11
CA VAL A 835 34.48 7.81 13.76
C VAL A 835 35.98 7.50 13.80
N ARG A 836 36.32 6.26 14.16
CA ARG A 836 37.70 5.80 14.31
C ARG A 836 38.50 5.89 13.00
N VAL A 837 37.86 5.59 11.87
CA VAL A 837 38.47 5.62 10.53
C VAL A 837 39.14 6.96 10.20
N VAL A 838 38.56 8.09 10.64
CA VAL A 838 39.10 9.44 10.38
C VAL A 838 40.43 9.63 11.09
N PHE A 839 40.51 9.20 12.35
CA PHE A 839 41.70 9.32 13.18
C PHE A 839 42.79 8.31 12.79
N ASP A 840 42.41 7.10 12.36
CA ASP A 840 43.36 6.12 11.81
C ASP A 840 44.05 6.67 10.54
N ILE A 841 43.31 7.37 9.66
CA ILE A 841 43.90 8.03 8.49
C ILE A 841 44.88 9.12 8.92
N ASP A 842 44.50 9.99 9.86
CA ASP A 842 45.37 11.07 10.36
C ASP A 842 46.66 10.53 10.99
N LEU A 843 46.55 9.43 11.75
CA LEU A 843 47.70 8.75 12.34
C LEU A 843 48.61 8.12 11.26
N GLY A 844 48.02 7.50 10.23
CA GLY A 844 48.76 6.97 9.09
C GLY A 844 49.53 8.06 8.34
N ILE A 845 48.93 9.23 8.14
CA ILE A 845 49.58 10.41 7.56
C ILE A 845 50.75 10.88 8.43
N ALA A 846 50.58 10.90 9.76
CA ALA A 846 51.63 11.28 10.70
C ALA A 846 52.85 10.33 10.59
N TYR A 847 52.60 9.03 10.56
CA TYR A 847 53.63 8.00 10.41
C TYR A 847 54.34 8.08 9.05
N TYR A 848 53.61 8.36 7.97
CA TYR A 848 54.21 8.57 6.65
C TYR A 848 55.24 9.71 6.67
N TRP A 849 54.90 10.84 7.29
CA TRP A 849 55.82 11.99 7.38
C TRP A 849 56.97 11.78 8.37
N GLN A 850 56.78 10.92 9.38
CA GLN A 850 57.86 10.44 10.24
C GLN A 850 58.84 9.51 9.51
N GLY A 851 58.41 8.90 8.40
CA GLY A 851 59.19 7.92 7.62
C GLY A 851 58.98 6.46 8.04
N ASP A 852 57.99 6.18 8.90
CA ASP A 852 57.62 4.82 9.32
C ASP A 852 56.49 4.29 8.41
N PHE A 853 56.86 3.88 7.19
CA PHE A 853 55.90 3.43 6.18
C PHE A 853 55.16 2.14 6.60
N ALA A 854 55.77 1.29 7.42
CA ALA A 854 55.15 0.06 7.89
C ALA A 854 53.95 0.35 8.80
N LYS A 855 54.12 1.28 9.75
CA LYS A 855 53.00 1.72 10.60
C LYS A 855 51.96 2.52 9.83
N ALA A 856 52.39 3.36 8.89
CA ALA A 856 51.46 4.11 8.03
C ALA A 856 50.54 3.17 7.23
N SER A 857 51.10 2.15 6.57
CA SER A 857 50.32 1.14 5.84
C SER A 857 49.33 0.41 6.73
N LEU A 858 49.73 0.04 7.95
CA LEU A 858 48.85 -0.68 8.88
C LEU A 858 47.64 0.17 9.34
N CYS A 859 47.83 1.47 9.55
CA CYS A 859 46.72 2.41 9.80
C CYS A 859 45.79 2.52 8.59
N PHE A 860 46.36 2.66 7.39
CA PHE A 860 45.59 2.78 6.15
C PHE A 860 44.78 1.52 5.81
N GLU A 861 45.33 0.32 6.05
CA GLU A 861 44.62 -0.94 5.86
C GLU A 861 43.43 -1.10 6.82
N ARG A 862 43.58 -0.64 8.08
CA ARG A 862 42.46 -0.60 9.04
C ARG A 862 41.37 0.33 8.54
N ALA A 863 41.74 1.54 8.09
CA ALA A 863 40.79 2.51 7.59
C ALA A 863 40.05 2.02 6.33
N GLN A 864 40.76 1.39 5.40
CA GLN A 864 40.19 0.89 4.15
C GLN A 864 39.12 -0.20 4.37
N LYS A 865 39.28 -1.05 5.39
CA LYS A 865 38.26 -2.06 5.74
C LYS A 865 36.93 -1.41 6.12
N VAL A 866 36.96 -0.30 6.85
CA VAL A 866 35.76 0.43 7.28
C VAL A 866 35.13 1.20 6.11
N LEU A 867 35.95 1.87 5.28
CA LEU A 867 35.48 2.64 4.13
C LEU A 867 34.79 1.79 3.04
N SER A 868 34.93 0.45 3.09
CA SER A 868 34.14 -0.44 2.24
C SER A 868 32.63 -0.42 2.58
N ARG A 869 32.26 0.10 3.76
CA ARG A 869 30.88 0.13 4.28
C ARG A 869 30.34 1.54 4.50
N VAL A 870 31.21 2.55 4.62
CA VAL A 870 30.85 3.94 4.96
C VAL A 870 31.60 4.90 4.03
N SER A 871 30.92 5.94 3.52
CA SER A 871 31.56 6.91 2.62
C SER A 871 31.94 8.24 3.30
N PHE A 872 33.18 8.66 3.05
CA PHE A 872 33.79 9.93 3.44
C PHE A 872 34.69 10.48 2.30
N PRO A 873 34.12 11.11 1.26
CA PRO A 873 34.85 11.42 0.02
C PRO A 873 36.19 12.16 0.23
N TRP A 874 36.22 13.16 1.12
CA TRP A 874 37.43 13.95 1.41
C TRP A 874 38.53 13.19 2.17
N LYS A 875 38.19 12.14 2.92
CA LYS A 875 39.16 11.28 3.64
C LYS A 875 39.58 10.06 2.82
N GLU A 876 38.67 9.51 2.03
CA GLU A 876 38.96 8.48 1.03
C GLU A 876 40.05 8.97 0.08
N ASP A 877 39.90 10.19 -0.44
CA ASP A 877 40.87 10.78 -1.36
C ASP A 877 42.25 10.95 -0.75
N GLN A 878 42.32 11.35 0.53
CA GLN A 878 43.57 11.42 1.27
C GLN A 878 44.19 10.03 1.49
N LEU A 879 43.40 9.07 1.95
CA LEU A 879 43.85 7.69 2.18
C LEU A 879 44.43 7.09 0.89
N GLU A 880 43.69 7.13 -0.21
CA GLU A 880 44.12 6.58 -1.49
C GLU A 880 45.39 7.26 -1.99
N PHE A 881 45.49 8.59 -1.84
CA PHE A 881 46.67 9.34 -2.24
C PHE A 881 47.93 8.92 -1.45
N TYR A 882 47.84 8.82 -0.13
CA TYR A 882 48.99 8.41 0.69
C TYR A 882 49.35 6.92 0.50
N GLN A 883 48.36 6.04 0.32
CA GLN A 883 48.62 4.64 -0.10
C GLN A 883 49.36 4.59 -1.44
N THR A 884 48.98 5.44 -2.39
CA THR A 884 49.62 5.55 -3.71
C THR A 884 51.05 6.09 -3.61
N LEU A 885 51.33 7.05 -2.72
CA LEU A 885 52.69 7.52 -2.46
C LEU A 885 53.58 6.42 -1.89
N ILE A 886 53.05 5.58 -1.00
CA ILE A 886 53.77 4.41 -0.46
C ILE A 886 54.01 3.36 -1.56
N ALA A 887 52.98 3.03 -2.35
CA ALA A 887 53.08 2.11 -3.49
C ALA A 887 54.15 2.57 -4.50
N CYS A 888 54.20 3.88 -4.77
CA CYS A 888 55.23 4.48 -5.63
C CYS A 888 56.65 4.32 -5.07
N GLN A 889 56.83 4.42 -3.74
CA GLN A 889 58.13 4.16 -3.11
C GLN A 889 58.51 2.68 -3.08
N GLN A 890 57.53 1.78 -3.07
CA GLN A 890 57.71 0.33 -3.07
C GLN A 890 57.87 -0.26 -4.49
N GLY A 891 57.71 0.55 -5.54
CA GLY A 891 57.80 0.11 -6.93
C GLY A 891 56.54 -0.62 -7.44
N GLU A 892 55.41 -0.49 -6.76
CA GLU A 892 54.13 -1.12 -7.12
C GLU A 892 53.39 -0.30 -8.20
N GLN A 893 53.92 -0.28 -9.42
CA GLN A 893 53.47 0.60 -10.50
C GLN A 893 52.01 0.37 -10.95
N GLU A 894 51.51 -0.86 -10.86
CA GLU A 894 50.13 -1.23 -11.19
C GLU A 894 49.11 -0.47 -10.31
N LYS A 895 49.32 -0.46 -8.99
CA LYS A 895 48.44 0.26 -8.04
C LYS A 895 48.44 1.77 -8.30
N VAL A 896 49.58 2.33 -8.71
CA VAL A 896 49.69 3.76 -9.06
C VAL A 896 48.89 4.08 -10.32
N ALA A 897 48.96 3.20 -11.33
CA ALA A 897 48.21 3.35 -12.57
C ALA A 897 46.69 3.27 -12.32
N ASP A 898 46.25 2.33 -11.49
CA ASP A 898 44.83 2.17 -11.11
C ASP A 898 44.27 3.40 -10.40
N TYR A 899 45.04 4.01 -9.49
CA TYR A 899 44.67 5.26 -8.83
C TYR A 899 44.53 6.41 -9.84
N LEU A 900 45.51 6.61 -10.73
CA LEU A 900 45.48 7.67 -11.74
C LEU A 900 44.33 7.50 -12.74
N ALA A 901 44.04 6.27 -13.15
CA ALA A 901 42.91 5.95 -14.03
C ALA A 901 41.57 6.34 -13.39
N ARG A 902 41.36 6.00 -12.12
CA ARG A 902 40.15 6.37 -11.37
C ARG A 902 40.02 7.88 -11.22
N LYS A 903 41.13 8.57 -10.91
CA LYS A 903 41.15 10.04 -10.77
C LYS A 903 40.91 10.79 -12.07
N GLU A 904 41.37 10.29 -13.23
CA GLU A 904 41.08 10.93 -14.52
C GLU A 904 39.57 10.97 -14.85
N ILE A 905 38.79 10.03 -14.30
CA ILE A 905 37.33 9.99 -14.43
C ILE A 905 36.67 10.95 -13.43
N SER A 906 36.99 10.83 -12.13
CA SER A 906 36.33 11.63 -11.07
C SER A 906 36.65 13.12 -11.15
N MET A 907 37.88 13.50 -11.54
CA MET A 907 38.29 14.90 -11.63
C MET A 907 37.56 15.71 -12.72
N LYS A 908 36.91 15.05 -13.69
CA LYS A 908 36.14 15.71 -14.75
C LYS A 908 34.74 16.17 -14.29
N GLN A 909 34.22 15.62 -13.19
CA GLN A 909 32.80 15.79 -12.81
C GLN A 909 32.57 16.82 -11.69
N SER A 910 33.50 16.95 -10.73
CA SER A 910 33.66 18.13 -9.84
C SER A 910 34.81 17.84 -8.88
N ALA A 911 35.99 18.45 -9.07
CA ALA A 911 37.14 18.17 -8.21
C ALA A 911 37.30 19.25 -7.14
N ASN A 912 37.45 18.83 -5.90
CA ASN A 912 38.03 19.66 -4.85
C ASN A 912 39.42 20.16 -5.35
N PRO A 913 39.69 21.48 -5.27
CA PRO A 913 40.97 22.04 -5.69
C PRO A 913 42.18 21.32 -5.07
N ARG A 914 42.11 20.98 -3.78
CA ARG A 914 43.23 20.35 -3.08
C ARG A 914 43.56 18.96 -3.61
N ASP A 915 42.55 18.14 -3.92
CA ASP A 915 42.73 16.80 -4.48
C ASP A 915 43.35 16.87 -5.88
N LYS A 916 42.97 17.89 -6.65
CA LYS A 916 43.64 18.21 -7.92
C LYS A 916 45.11 18.55 -7.71
N GLY A 917 45.43 19.34 -6.69
CA GLY A 917 46.81 19.62 -6.30
C GLY A 917 47.61 18.36 -5.98
N MET A 918 47.03 17.43 -5.22
CA MET A 918 47.66 16.15 -4.84
C MET A 918 47.95 15.26 -6.05
N VAL A 919 47.02 15.10 -6.98
CA VAL A 919 47.24 14.32 -8.21
C VAL A 919 48.36 14.93 -9.06
N HIS A 920 48.39 16.25 -9.21
CA HIS A 920 49.45 16.91 -9.99
C HIS A 920 50.81 16.85 -9.27
N TYR A 921 50.83 16.84 -7.94
CA TYR A 921 52.02 16.53 -7.16
C TYR A 921 52.55 15.12 -7.46
N LEU A 922 51.68 14.11 -7.50
CA LEU A 922 52.07 12.73 -7.81
C LEU A 922 52.66 12.62 -9.23
N LEU A 923 52.07 13.29 -10.22
CA LEU A 923 52.59 13.30 -11.59
C LEU A 923 53.97 13.97 -11.68
N ALA A 924 54.17 15.10 -10.99
CA ALA A 924 55.50 15.72 -10.88
C ALA A 924 56.51 14.80 -10.16
N PHE A 925 56.06 14.02 -9.17
CA PHE A 925 56.87 13.05 -8.45
C PHE A 925 57.32 11.88 -9.32
N LEU A 926 56.43 11.32 -10.14
CA LEU A 926 56.76 10.25 -11.07
C LEU A 926 57.77 10.71 -12.13
N LEU A 927 57.58 11.90 -12.75
CA LEU A 927 58.54 12.46 -13.70
C LEU A 927 59.93 12.63 -13.09
N ARG A 928 60.01 13.11 -11.85
CA ARG A 928 61.30 13.25 -11.16
C ARG A 928 61.97 11.91 -10.89
N GLN A 929 61.21 10.85 -10.62
CA GLN A 929 61.78 9.52 -10.47
C GLN A 929 62.33 8.99 -11.80
N GLU A 930 61.60 9.20 -12.90
CA GLU A 930 62.03 8.87 -14.26
C GLU A 930 63.34 9.60 -14.62
N GLU A 931 63.43 10.92 -14.36
CA GLU A 931 64.64 11.72 -14.57
C GLU A 931 65.84 11.23 -13.72
N LYS A 932 65.58 10.63 -12.55
CA LYS A 932 66.59 10.03 -11.68
C LYS A 932 66.95 8.58 -12.07
N GLY A 933 66.37 8.05 -13.14
CA GLY A 933 66.68 6.73 -13.70
C GLY A 933 65.77 5.60 -13.22
N ALA A 934 64.58 5.88 -12.68
CA ALA A 934 63.57 4.85 -12.44
C ALA A 934 62.88 4.43 -13.75
N GLU A 935 62.77 3.13 -14.02
CA GLU A 935 62.02 2.62 -15.17
C GLU A 935 60.51 2.62 -14.88
N LEU A 936 59.75 3.47 -15.59
CA LEU A 936 58.29 3.50 -15.52
C LEU A 936 57.66 2.65 -16.65
N ASP A 937 56.66 1.85 -16.31
CA ASP A 937 55.92 1.02 -17.24
C ASP A 937 55.11 1.89 -18.23
N ALA A 938 54.82 1.32 -19.40
CA ALA A 938 54.15 2.02 -20.51
C ALA A 938 52.78 2.63 -20.13
N VAL A 939 52.08 2.03 -19.16
CA VAL A 939 50.79 2.54 -18.65
C VAL A 939 50.98 3.85 -17.89
N LEU A 940 51.98 3.93 -17.00
CA LEU A 940 52.26 5.15 -16.23
C LEU A 940 52.76 6.29 -17.11
N LEU A 941 53.61 5.97 -18.10
CA LEU A 941 54.04 6.94 -19.11
C LEU A 941 52.85 7.55 -19.88
N GLY A 942 51.77 6.79 -20.08
CA GLY A 942 50.54 7.27 -20.71
C GLY A 942 49.80 8.38 -19.95
N PHE A 943 50.02 8.50 -18.63
CA PHE A 943 49.45 9.56 -17.80
C PHE A 943 50.31 10.84 -17.77
N LEU A 944 51.60 10.75 -18.11
CA LEU A 944 52.56 11.86 -18.14
C LEU A 944 52.51 12.62 -19.48
N ARG A 945 51.38 13.31 -19.71
CA ARG A 945 51.11 14.02 -20.97
C ARG A 945 51.77 15.40 -21.09
N GLU A 946 52.17 15.98 -19.96
CA GLU A 946 52.71 17.34 -19.86
C GLU A 946 54.11 17.34 -19.22
N ASP A 947 54.80 18.48 -19.19
CA ASP A 947 56.13 18.60 -18.60
C ASP A 947 56.10 18.80 -17.06
N MET A 948 57.25 18.65 -16.41
CA MET A 948 57.38 18.81 -14.96
C MET A 948 56.95 20.21 -14.49
N ASN A 949 57.23 21.26 -15.27
CA ASN A 949 56.88 22.63 -14.93
C ASN A 949 55.36 22.83 -14.89
N TYR A 950 54.63 22.23 -15.82
CA TYR A 950 53.17 22.25 -15.85
C TYR A 950 52.61 21.61 -14.59
N TYR A 951 52.99 20.35 -14.30
CA TYR A 951 52.45 19.62 -13.15
C TYR A 951 52.79 20.31 -11.84
N ARG A 952 54.02 20.78 -11.68
CA ARG A 952 54.45 21.56 -10.51
C ARG A 952 53.62 22.83 -10.34
N LYS A 953 53.44 23.61 -11.41
CA LYS A 953 52.67 24.87 -11.36
C LYS A 953 51.22 24.63 -10.99
N VAL A 954 50.58 23.60 -11.54
CA VAL A 954 49.19 23.26 -11.18
C VAL A 954 49.11 22.78 -9.74
N ALA A 955 50.05 21.94 -9.29
CA ALA A 955 50.10 21.50 -7.89
C ALA A 955 50.27 22.69 -6.92
N GLU A 956 51.21 23.61 -7.19
CA GLU A 956 51.44 24.81 -6.37
C GLU A 956 50.23 25.75 -6.32
N GLN A 957 49.44 25.82 -7.40
CA GLN A 957 48.23 26.66 -7.46
C GLN A 957 47.03 26.07 -6.72
N GLN A 958 46.97 24.75 -6.58
CA GLN A 958 45.78 24.02 -6.16
C GLN A 958 45.92 23.40 -4.76
N LEU A 959 47.15 23.11 -4.31
CA LEU A 959 47.43 22.68 -2.94
C LEU A 959 47.22 23.83 -1.95
N ASN A 960 46.81 23.50 -0.72
CA ASN A 960 46.65 24.48 0.33
C ASN A 960 48.04 24.97 0.79
N PRO A 961 48.34 26.29 0.76
CA PRO A 961 49.67 26.83 1.04
C PRO A 961 50.20 26.52 2.44
N TYR A 962 49.31 26.22 3.39
CA TYR A 962 49.64 25.98 4.79
C TYR A 962 49.53 24.50 5.14
N ARG A 963 48.41 23.85 4.84
CA ARG A 963 48.17 22.44 5.18
C ARG A 963 49.08 21.50 4.40
N ASP A 964 49.37 21.83 3.14
CA ASP A 964 50.20 21.02 2.24
C ASP A 964 51.64 21.54 2.16
N ARG A 965 52.09 22.30 3.17
CA ARG A 965 53.41 22.94 3.22
C ARG A 965 54.57 21.99 2.95
N GLN A 966 54.48 20.73 3.41
CA GLN A 966 55.51 19.72 3.18
C GLN A 966 55.60 19.31 1.70
N PHE A 967 54.45 19.17 1.01
CA PHE A 967 54.42 18.90 -0.43
C PHE A 967 54.96 20.08 -1.23
N LEU A 968 54.58 21.31 -0.86
CA LEU A 968 55.09 22.52 -1.49
C LEU A 968 56.61 22.70 -1.29
N LYS A 969 57.14 22.31 -0.12
CA LYS A 969 58.58 22.28 0.12
C LYS A 969 59.27 21.28 -0.80
N LYS A 970 58.73 20.05 -0.90
CA LYS A 970 59.24 19.03 -1.82
C LYS A 970 59.18 19.49 -3.28
N LEU A 971 58.08 20.11 -3.72
CA LEU A 971 57.95 20.66 -5.08
C LEU A 971 59.00 21.73 -5.41
N LYS A 972 59.41 22.54 -4.44
CA LYS A 972 60.49 23.52 -4.63
C LYS A 972 61.87 22.87 -4.77
N GLU A 973 62.04 21.68 -4.18
CA GLU A 973 63.25 20.87 -4.29
C GLU A 973 63.29 20.02 -5.57
N MET A 974 62.17 19.92 -6.30
CA MET A 974 62.01 19.28 -7.62
C MET A 974 62.28 20.31 -8.69
#